data_AF-A0A4Q7MQH7-F1
#
_entry.id   AF-A0A4Q7MQH7-F1
#
_cell.length_a   1.000
_cell.length_b   1.000
_cell.length_c   1.000
_cell.angle_alpha   90.00
_cell.angle_beta   90.00
_cell.angle_gamma   90.00
#
_symmetry.space_group_name_H-M   'P 1'
#
loop_
_entity.id
_entity.type
_entity.pdbx_description
1 polymer ?
#
loop_
_entity_poly.entity_id
_entity_poly.type
_entity_poly.pdbx_seq_one_letter_code
_entity_poly.pdbx_strand_id
1 'polypeptide(L)'
;MKKELIREQALEYHSKGRPGKIEVVPTKEAKTQRDLSLAYSPGVAEPCKEIAANPEKVYQYTAKGNLVAVISNGTAVLGLGDIGPEAGKPVMEGKGVLFKIFADIDVFDIEINEKDPEKFVQIVKALEPTFGGINLEDIKAPECFYIEQKLREEMKIPVMHDDQHGTAIISAAALLNALEIQKKKIEKASFVVNGAGAAAMACAKLYVSLGARPENFLMFDRKGVLHKDRADLDGDKKQFATTDKAGITLTDAMKDADVFIGLSVGNVVNEEMVKSMAKNPIVFAMANPDPEIAYDVATAARKDIIMATGRSDFPNQVNNVLGFPFIFRGALDVRATQINEAMKLAAVRALAELARTPVPDIVNTAYNEKNIVFGPEYIIPKPLDPRLLATVSPAVAKAAIESGVAQITIPNWDDYAIELNKRLGLDNQVMRVLGSKARKDPRRIVFAEADNLKILKAAQIAYDEGIAFPILLGDEKKIKSIALSNKIDIDELPIIDPRSDDQEEKRKEYGELFFKKRQRRGINKYESAKMMKDRNYYGCMMVETGEADGMISGLTRNYPDTIRPALQVIGTEENVKKIAGMYLLLTKKGPLFMADTTVNFNPTAEELAEITLMAAKEVRNFNLTPRIALLSYSNFGSSDSPEARLMSKAREIIKQKDPTLMVDGEMQASVAFNQDILRENYPFSELIGQEVNTLIFPNLAAGNVAYNLLKEVGGADAIGPILLGLKKPVHVLQLGSSVRSIYNMALVTVIDAQLKCGKNPEDAVRKSPWWKRNKK
;
A
#
# COMPACT_ATOMS: atom_id res chain seq x y z
N MET A 1 9.16 -2.90 29.00
CA MET A 1 8.13 -1.99 28.39
C MET A 1 8.03 -2.06 26.86
N LYS A 2 8.88 -1.43 26.02
CA LYS A 2 8.66 -1.43 24.54
C LYS A 2 8.72 -2.84 23.90
N LYS A 3 9.65 -3.70 24.32
CA LYS A 3 9.77 -5.10 23.85
C LYS A 3 8.59 -6.00 24.27
N GLU A 4 8.09 -5.86 25.50
CA GLU A 4 6.94 -6.64 25.99
C GLU A 4 5.66 -6.28 25.24
N LEU A 5 5.44 -4.99 24.96
CA LEU A 5 4.30 -4.53 24.16
C LEU A 5 4.32 -5.10 22.74
N ILE A 6 5.50 -5.16 22.10
CA ILE A 6 5.66 -5.75 20.75
C ILE A 6 5.33 -7.25 20.77
N ARG A 7 5.76 -7.97 21.81
CA ARG A 7 5.45 -9.39 21.97
C ARG A 7 3.95 -9.64 22.10
N GLU A 8 3.28 -8.90 22.97
CA GLU A 8 1.83 -9.03 23.16
C GLU A 8 1.05 -8.71 21.88
N GLN A 9 1.42 -7.64 21.17
CA GLN A 9 0.80 -7.29 19.89
C GLN A 9 1.01 -8.36 18.82
N ALA A 10 2.20 -8.95 18.73
CA ALA A 10 2.48 -10.03 17.78
C ALA A 10 1.64 -11.28 18.09
N LEU A 11 1.50 -11.65 19.36
CA LEU A 11 0.69 -12.80 19.77
C LEU A 11 -0.81 -12.55 19.59
N GLU A 12 -1.29 -11.35 19.91
CA GLU A 12 -2.69 -10.95 19.65
C GLU A 12 -2.99 -10.98 18.16
N TYR A 13 -2.08 -10.47 17.32
CA TYR A 13 -2.23 -10.46 15.85
C TYR A 13 -2.45 -11.87 15.26
N HIS A 14 -1.79 -12.91 15.80
CA HIS A 14 -1.94 -14.28 15.31
C HIS A 14 -3.14 -15.04 15.90
N SER A 15 -3.69 -14.59 17.04
CA SER A 15 -4.74 -15.32 17.78
C SER A 15 -6.13 -14.71 17.66
N LYS A 16 -6.24 -13.41 17.36
CA LYS A 16 -7.50 -12.67 17.36
C LYS A 16 -8.37 -13.01 16.15
N GLY A 17 -9.64 -13.35 16.41
CA GLY A 17 -10.61 -13.70 15.36
C GLY A 17 -10.45 -15.14 14.90
N ARG A 18 -10.09 -15.34 13.63
CA ARG A 18 -9.70 -16.66 13.09
C ARG A 18 -8.18 -16.82 13.29
N PRO A 19 -7.70 -17.82 14.05
CA PRO A 19 -6.26 -18.00 14.27
C PRO A 19 -5.48 -18.27 12.98
N GLY A 20 -4.21 -17.85 12.97
CA GLY A 20 -3.35 -17.90 11.78
C GLY A 20 -3.55 -16.69 10.86
N LYS A 21 -2.83 -16.66 9.74
CA LYS A 21 -2.81 -15.50 8.83
C LYS A 21 -3.38 -15.77 7.45
N ILE A 22 -3.79 -17.00 7.16
CA ILE A 22 -4.21 -17.44 5.84
C ILE A 22 -5.55 -18.16 5.88
N GLU A 23 -6.27 -18.12 4.76
CA GLU A 23 -7.48 -18.90 4.54
C GLU A 23 -7.62 -19.32 3.08
N VAL A 24 -8.33 -20.43 2.84
CA VAL A 24 -8.70 -20.89 1.50
C VAL A 24 -10.12 -20.42 1.20
N VAL A 25 -10.28 -19.65 0.11
CA VAL A 25 -11.56 -19.09 -0.30
C VAL A 25 -11.90 -19.60 -1.71
N PRO A 26 -13.12 -20.14 -1.94
CA PRO A 26 -13.56 -20.50 -3.29
C PRO A 26 -13.58 -19.31 -4.24
N THR A 27 -13.07 -19.48 -5.46
CA THR A 27 -13.04 -18.43 -6.49
C THR A 27 -14.24 -18.45 -7.44
N LYS A 28 -15.05 -19.51 -7.38
CA LYS A 28 -16.27 -19.70 -8.18
C LYS A 28 -17.50 -19.74 -7.28
N GLU A 29 -18.66 -19.46 -7.85
CA GLU A 29 -19.93 -19.61 -7.14
C GLU A 29 -20.13 -21.07 -6.71
N ALA A 30 -20.71 -21.26 -5.53
CA ALA A 30 -20.95 -22.58 -4.93
C ALA A 30 -22.25 -22.56 -4.10
N LYS A 31 -23.25 -21.78 -4.54
CA LYS A 31 -24.45 -21.47 -3.75
C LYS A 31 -25.66 -22.29 -4.20
N THR A 32 -25.68 -22.77 -5.44
CA THR A 32 -26.80 -23.52 -6.01
C THR A 32 -26.42 -24.98 -6.29
N GLN A 33 -27.44 -25.83 -6.48
CA GLN A 33 -27.23 -27.22 -6.93
C GLN A 33 -26.48 -27.25 -8.27
N ARG A 34 -26.76 -26.30 -9.17
CA ARG A 34 -26.06 -26.16 -10.44
C ARG A 34 -24.58 -25.86 -10.20
N ASP A 35 -24.28 -24.90 -9.32
CA ASP A 35 -22.90 -24.54 -9.00
C ASP A 35 -22.13 -25.73 -8.44
N LEU A 36 -22.74 -26.48 -7.50
CA LEU A 36 -22.14 -27.69 -6.93
C LEU A 36 -21.94 -28.78 -7.98
N SER A 37 -22.87 -28.93 -8.93
CA SER A 37 -22.74 -29.89 -10.04
C SER A 37 -21.64 -29.53 -11.03
N LEU A 38 -21.20 -28.26 -11.07
CA LEU A 38 -20.08 -27.80 -11.90
C LEU A 38 -18.76 -27.84 -11.13
N ALA A 39 -18.78 -27.41 -9.87
CA ALA A 39 -17.61 -27.41 -8.98
C ALA A 39 -17.20 -28.83 -8.56
N TYR A 40 -18.14 -29.76 -8.56
CA TYR A 40 -17.94 -31.16 -8.21
C TYR A 40 -18.68 -32.09 -9.19
N SER A 41 -19.01 -33.30 -8.76
CA SER A 41 -19.67 -34.29 -9.60
C SER A 41 -21.07 -33.84 -10.04
N PRO A 42 -21.45 -34.07 -11.31
CA PRO A 42 -20.67 -34.73 -12.36
C PRO A 42 -19.74 -33.80 -13.17
N GLY A 43 -19.91 -32.48 -13.11
CA GLY A 43 -19.25 -31.52 -14.01
C GLY A 43 -17.73 -31.48 -13.90
N VAL A 44 -17.17 -31.69 -12.71
CA VAL A 44 -15.71 -31.74 -12.48
C VAL A 44 -15.01 -32.85 -13.27
N ALA A 45 -15.74 -33.87 -13.74
CA ALA A 45 -15.18 -34.93 -14.55
C ALA A 45 -14.65 -34.42 -15.90
N GLU A 46 -15.24 -33.37 -16.47
CA GLU A 46 -14.85 -32.84 -17.78
C GLU A 46 -13.45 -32.20 -17.77
N PRO A 47 -13.11 -31.24 -16.88
CA PRO A 47 -11.73 -30.74 -16.80
C PRO A 47 -10.73 -31.85 -16.45
N CYS A 48 -11.10 -32.86 -15.65
CA CYS A 48 -10.24 -34.01 -15.39
C CYS A 48 -9.92 -34.82 -16.66
N LYS A 49 -10.92 -35.11 -17.51
CA LYS A 49 -10.71 -35.79 -18.80
C LYS A 49 -9.85 -34.96 -19.74
N GLU A 50 -10.08 -33.65 -19.80
CA GLU A 50 -9.30 -32.73 -20.61
C GLU A 50 -7.83 -32.67 -20.19
N ILE A 51 -7.54 -32.68 -18.88
CA ILE A 51 -6.18 -32.74 -18.34
C ILE A 51 -5.54 -34.11 -18.57
N ALA A 52 -6.30 -35.20 -18.42
CA ALA A 52 -5.80 -36.54 -18.71
C ALA A 52 -5.42 -36.71 -20.19
N ALA A 53 -6.15 -36.08 -21.12
CA ALA A 53 -5.84 -36.06 -22.54
C ALA A 53 -4.66 -35.11 -22.87
N ASN A 54 -4.57 -33.96 -22.20
CA ASN A 54 -3.46 -33.02 -22.34
C ASN A 54 -3.07 -32.42 -20.99
N PRO A 55 -1.96 -32.88 -20.36
CA PRO A 55 -1.51 -32.41 -19.06
C PRO A 55 -1.33 -30.89 -18.97
N GLU A 56 -1.01 -30.19 -20.06
CA GLU A 56 -0.82 -28.72 -20.08
C GLU A 56 -2.10 -27.95 -19.70
N LYS A 57 -3.28 -28.55 -19.91
CA LYS A 57 -4.56 -27.94 -19.52
C LYS A 57 -4.73 -27.80 -18.01
N VAL A 58 -3.85 -28.39 -17.20
CA VAL A 58 -3.82 -28.18 -15.75
C VAL A 58 -3.69 -26.69 -15.41
N TYR A 59 -2.93 -25.93 -16.19
CA TYR A 59 -2.77 -24.47 -15.99
C TYR A 59 -3.98 -23.65 -16.42
N GLN A 60 -4.91 -24.25 -17.17
CA GLN A 60 -6.13 -23.59 -17.63
C GLN A 60 -7.30 -23.85 -16.66
N TYR A 61 -7.43 -25.08 -16.17
CA TYR A 61 -8.61 -25.51 -15.39
C TYR A 61 -8.35 -25.60 -13.88
N THR A 62 -7.12 -25.34 -13.41
CA THR A 62 -6.79 -25.39 -11.99
C THR A 62 -6.01 -24.16 -11.54
N ALA A 63 -5.82 -24.02 -10.22
CA ALA A 63 -5.05 -22.94 -9.63
C ALA A 63 -3.52 -23.07 -9.85
N LYS A 64 -3.01 -24.17 -10.44
CA LYS A 64 -1.57 -24.46 -10.56
C LYS A 64 -0.76 -23.26 -11.08
N GLY A 65 -1.27 -22.55 -12.08
CA GLY A 65 -0.56 -21.42 -12.69
C GLY A 65 -0.34 -20.20 -11.79
N ASN A 66 -1.03 -20.11 -10.66
CA ASN A 66 -0.90 -19.02 -9.70
C ASN A 66 -0.49 -19.48 -8.29
N LEU A 67 -0.30 -20.79 -8.09
CA LEU A 67 -0.13 -21.40 -6.78
C LEU A 67 1.35 -21.74 -6.51
N VAL A 68 1.91 -21.21 -5.43
CA VAL A 68 3.27 -21.49 -4.96
C VAL A 68 3.24 -22.27 -3.65
N ALA A 69 4.13 -23.25 -3.49
CA ALA A 69 4.38 -23.87 -2.20
C ALA A 69 5.49 -23.12 -1.48
N VAL A 70 5.26 -22.69 -0.24
CA VAL A 70 6.34 -22.27 0.67
C VAL A 70 6.69 -23.47 1.53
N ILE A 71 7.88 -24.04 1.33
CA ILE A 71 8.26 -25.32 1.94
C ILE A 71 9.46 -25.14 2.87
N SER A 72 9.33 -25.65 4.10
CA SER A 72 10.39 -25.67 5.10
C SER A 72 10.35 -26.96 5.93
N ASN A 73 11.47 -27.32 6.56
CA ASN A 73 11.50 -28.29 7.67
C ASN A 73 11.79 -27.65 9.03
N GLY A 74 11.83 -26.32 9.09
CA GLY A 74 12.02 -25.57 10.34
C GLY A 74 13.41 -25.72 10.98
N THR A 75 14.42 -26.09 10.18
CA THR A 75 15.78 -26.35 10.68
C THR A 75 16.67 -25.10 10.79
N ALA A 76 16.26 -23.98 10.19
CA ALA A 76 16.98 -22.71 10.25
C ALA A 76 16.03 -21.50 10.28
N VAL A 77 15.00 -21.54 11.15
CA VAL A 77 13.97 -20.48 11.21
C VAL A 77 14.56 -19.18 11.72
N LEU A 78 14.70 -18.17 10.84
CA LEU A 78 15.25 -16.86 11.17
C LEU A 78 16.61 -16.99 11.90
N GLY A 79 16.80 -16.29 13.03
CA GLY A 79 17.94 -16.45 13.94
C GLY A 79 17.71 -17.46 15.06
N LEU A 80 16.62 -18.23 15.03
CA LEU A 80 16.23 -19.16 16.10
C LEU A 80 16.81 -20.57 15.93
N GLY A 81 17.24 -20.91 14.71
CA GLY A 81 17.84 -22.20 14.39
C GLY A 81 16.79 -23.30 14.18
N ASP A 82 17.14 -24.52 14.58
CA ASP A 82 16.30 -25.72 14.43
C ASP A 82 15.27 -25.77 15.55
N ILE A 83 14.09 -25.18 15.28
CA ILE A 83 12.94 -25.16 16.21
C ILE A 83 11.81 -26.10 15.78
N GLY A 84 12.00 -26.81 14.65
CA GLY A 84 11.06 -27.78 14.11
C GLY A 84 9.98 -27.16 13.22
N PRO A 85 9.29 -28.00 12.42
CA PRO A 85 8.33 -27.57 11.42
C PRO A 85 7.14 -26.80 12.00
N GLU A 86 6.54 -27.27 13.10
CA GLU A 86 5.36 -26.63 13.71
C GLU A 86 5.66 -25.22 14.23
N ALA A 87 6.84 -25.02 14.80
CA ALA A 87 7.27 -23.72 15.30
C ALA A 87 7.68 -22.75 14.17
N GLY A 88 8.08 -23.28 13.01
CA GLY A 88 8.35 -22.51 11.80
C GLY A 88 7.09 -22.04 11.06
N LYS A 89 5.97 -22.73 11.23
CA LYS A 89 4.71 -22.44 10.53
C LYS A 89 4.28 -20.96 10.52
N PRO A 90 4.33 -20.20 11.63
CA PRO A 90 3.99 -18.78 11.58
C PRO A 90 4.86 -17.99 10.60
N VAL A 91 6.13 -18.34 10.40
CA VAL A 91 6.98 -17.67 9.40
C VAL A 91 6.51 -18.00 7.98
N MET A 92 6.20 -19.27 7.71
CA MET A 92 5.72 -19.74 6.41
C MET A 92 4.37 -19.13 6.01
N GLU A 93 3.40 -19.08 6.93
CA GLU A 93 2.14 -18.33 6.72
C GLU A 93 2.42 -16.85 6.41
N GLY A 94 3.42 -16.27 7.08
CA GLY A 94 3.87 -14.91 6.83
C GLY A 94 4.35 -14.71 5.40
N LYS A 95 5.15 -15.63 4.87
CA LYS A 95 5.58 -15.61 3.46
C LYS A 95 4.38 -15.71 2.52
N GLY A 96 3.41 -16.55 2.82
CA GLY A 96 2.15 -16.65 2.07
C GLY A 96 1.40 -15.32 1.99
N VAL A 97 1.30 -14.59 3.11
CA VAL A 97 0.71 -13.24 3.15
C VAL A 97 1.47 -12.27 2.24
N LEU A 98 2.81 -12.31 2.26
CA LEU A 98 3.65 -11.41 1.45
C LEU A 98 3.51 -11.71 -0.06
N PHE A 99 3.52 -12.99 -0.46
CA PHE A 99 3.24 -13.39 -1.84
C PHE A 99 1.88 -12.86 -2.32
N LYS A 100 0.84 -13.00 -1.48
CA LYS A 100 -0.51 -12.56 -1.85
C LYS A 100 -0.62 -11.05 -1.97
N ILE A 101 -0.12 -10.31 -0.99
CA ILE A 101 -0.25 -8.84 -0.94
C ILE A 101 0.62 -8.14 -1.99
N PHE A 102 1.82 -8.65 -2.27
CA PHE A 102 2.76 -7.97 -3.18
C PHE A 102 2.73 -8.47 -4.62
N ALA A 103 2.16 -9.64 -4.89
CA ALA A 103 2.21 -10.23 -6.23
C ALA A 103 0.94 -10.99 -6.64
N ASP A 104 -0.12 -10.97 -5.83
CA ASP A 104 -1.36 -11.74 -6.06
C ASP A 104 -1.09 -13.23 -6.35
N ILE A 105 -0.11 -13.80 -5.64
CA ILE A 105 0.24 -15.22 -5.72
C ILE A 105 -0.46 -15.96 -4.59
N ASP A 106 -1.15 -17.04 -4.93
CA ASP A 106 -1.78 -17.92 -3.94
C ASP A 106 -0.72 -18.87 -3.38
N VAL A 107 -0.78 -19.13 -2.08
CA VAL A 107 0.25 -19.93 -1.39
C VAL A 107 -0.39 -20.99 -0.51
N PHE A 108 0.21 -22.19 -0.55
CA PHE A 108 0.15 -23.13 0.56
C PHE A 108 1.52 -23.19 1.22
N ASP A 109 1.54 -23.01 2.53
CA ASP A 109 2.68 -23.31 3.38
C ASP A 109 2.69 -24.81 3.73
N ILE A 110 3.86 -25.43 3.60
CA ILE A 110 4.06 -26.87 3.80
C ILE A 110 5.28 -27.07 4.70
N GLU A 111 5.01 -27.40 5.96
CA GLU A 111 6.04 -27.73 6.93
C GLU A 111 6.30 -29.25 6.95
N ILE A 112 7.46 -29.67 6.44
CA ILE A 112 7.84 -31.09 6.31
C ILE A 112 8.64 -31.51 7.54
N ASN A 113 8.14 -32.52 8.27
CA ASN A 113 8.88 -33.14 9.38
C ASN A 113 9.85 -34.23 8.88
N GLU A 114 10.83 -33.83 8.06
CA GLU A 114 11.90 -34.69 7.55
C GLU A 114 13.21 -33.90 7.47
N LYS A 115 14.29 -34.48 8.01
CA LYS A 115 15.63 -33.88 8.09
C LYS A 115 16.61 -34.52 7.11
N ASP A 116 16.30 -35.70 6.60
CA ASP A 116 17.08 -36.33 5.53
C ASP A 116 16.87 -35.57 4.21
N PRO A 117 17.92 -35.02 3.60
CA PRO A 117 17.78 -34.17 2.43
C PRO A 117 17.31 -34.94 1.17
N GLU A 118 17.61 -36.23 1.05
CA GLU A 118 17.18 -37.03 -0.09
C GLU A 118 15.69 -37.34 -0.01
N LYS A 119 15.20 -37.76 1.16
CA LYS A 119 13.77 -37.94 1.40
C LYS A 119 12.99 -36.64 1.29
N PHE A 120 13.55 -35.53 1.79
CA PHE A 120 12.95 -34.21 1.63
C PHE A 120 12.75 -33.87 0.13
N VAL A 121 13.78 -34.07 -0.71
CA VAL A 121 13.69 -33.88 -2.17
C VAL A 121 12.60 -34.76 -2.77
N GLN A 122 12.53 -36.05 -2.38
CA GLN A 122 11.50 -36.97 -2.88
C GLN A 122 10.08 -36.50 -2.54
N ILE A 123 9.86 -36.01 -1.32
CA ILE A 123 8.56 -35.47 -0.87
C ILE A 123 8.19 -34.25 -1.70
N VAL A 124 9.09 -33.27 -1.83
CA VAL A 124 8.80 -32.03 -2.57
C VAL A 124 8.55 -32.31 -4.05
N LYS A 125 9.36 -33.17 -4.67
CA LYS A 125 9.19 -33.57 -6.06
C LYS A 125 7.82 -34.22 -6.31
N ALA A 126 7.35 -35.06 -5.39
CA ALA A 126 6.04 -35.69 -5.52
C ALA A 126 4.87 -34.68 -5.51
N LEU A 127 5.08 -33.47 -4.98
CA LEU A 127 4.09 -32.38 -4.94
C LEU A 127 4.07 -31.52 -6.21
N GLU A 128 5.01 -31.72 -7.15
CA GLU A 128 5.13 -30.94 -8.39
C GLU A 128 3.81 -30.76 -9.15
N PRO A 129 2.92 -31.78 -9.29
CA PRO A 129 1.67 -31.60 -10.03
C PRO A 129 0.76 -30.48 -9.51
N THR A 130 0.78 -30.22 -8.20
CA THR A 130 -0.08 -29.23 -7.54
C THR A 130 0.36 -27.79 -7.79
N PHE A 131 1.67 -27.54 -7.79
CA PHE A 131 2.23 -26.19 -7.70
C PHE A 131 2.74 -25.66 -9.02
N GLY A 132 2.63 -24.35 -9.22
CA GLY A 132 3.26 -23.62 -10.32
C GLY A 132 4.70 -23.19 -10.02
N GLY A 133 5.12 -23.23 -8.75
CA GLY A 133 6.49 -22.97 -8.31
C GLY A 133 6.70 -23.36 -6.84
N ILE A 134 7.96 -23.53 -6.44
CA ILE A 134 8.38 -23.91 -5.08
C ILE A 134 9.32 -22.86 -4.51
N ASN A 135 8.96 -22.29 -3.37
CA ASN A 135 9.80 -21.43 -2.56
C ASN A 135 10.31 -22.21 -1.34
N LEU A 136 11.61 -22.53 -1.32
CA LEU A 136 12.27 -23.16 -0.16
C LEU A 136 12.66 -22.10 0.86
N GLU A 137 12.42 -22.38 2.14
CA GLU A 137 12.59 -21.40 3.22
C GLU A 137 13.15 -22.04 4.49
N ASP A 138 14.03 -21.35 5.21
CA ASP A 138 14.47 -21.70 6.57
C ASP A 138 15.02 -23.15 6.70
N ILE A 139 15.79 -23.60 5.70
CA ILE A 139 16.46 -24.91 5.67
C ILE A 139 17.95 -24.71 5.97
N LYS A 140 18.49 -25.47 6.94
CA LYS A 140 19.89 -25.35 7.35
C LYS A 140 20.88 -25.72 6.24
N ALA A 141 22.05 -25.09 6.29
CA ALA A 141 23.21 -25.49 5.50
C ALA A 141 23.99 -26.62 6.20
N PRO A 142 24.64 -27.54 5.45
CA PRO A 142 24.78 -27.55 3.98
C PRO A 142 23.61 -28.22 3.22
N GLU A 143 22.64 -28.81 3.91
CA GLU A 143 21.56 -29.59 3.28
C GLU A 143 20.73 -28.78 2.29
N CYS A 144 20.48 -27.50 2.57
CA CYS A 144 19.73 -26.60 1.69
C CYS A 144 20.31 -26.48 0.27
N PHE A 145 21.64 -26.55 0.11
CA PHE A 145 22.28 -26.49 -1.20
C PHE A 145 21.98 -27.73 -2.04
N TYR A 146 22.11 -28.91 -1.41
CA TYR A 146 21.81 -30.18 -2.07
C TYR A 146 20.33 -30.25 -2.46
N ILE A 147 19.44 -29.88 -1.54
CA ILE A 147 17.98 -29.89 -1.76
C ILE A 147 17.61 -28.99 -2.93
N GLU A 148 18.07 -27.73 -2.92
CA GLU A 148 17.75 -26.79 -4.00
C GLU A 148 18.32 -27.26 -5.35
N GLN A 149 19.58 -27.70 -5.38
CA GLN A 149 20.21 -28.18 -6.60
C GLN A 149 19.42 -29.35 -7.20
N LYS A 150 19.10 -30.37 -6.39
CA LYS A 150 18.38 -31.56 -6.85
C LYS A 150 16.97 -31.24 -7.32
N LEU A 151 16.24 -30.40 -6.60
CA LEU A 151 14.89 -30.00 -7.02
C LEU A 151 14.91 -29.20 -8.32
N ARG A 152 15.89 -28.31 -8.52
CA ARG A 152 16.07 -27.57 -9.78
C ARG A 152 16.45 -28.47 -10.95
N GLU A 153 17.20 -29.54 -10.71
CA GLU A 153 17.58 -30.53 -11.73
C GLU A 153 16.40 -31.44 -12.13
N GLU A 154 15.54 -31.79 -11.17
CA GLU A 154 14.55 -32.86 -11.34
C GLU A 154 13.11 -32.37 -11.61
N MET A 155 12.77 -31.14 -11.25
CA MET A 155 11.43 -30.57 -11.43
C MET A 155 11.32 -29.72 -12.70
N LYS A 156 10.11 -29.54 -13.23
CA LYS A 156 9.80 -28.71 -14.41
C LYS A 156 9.09 -27.40 -14.08
N ILE A 157 9.11 -27.02 -12.81
CA ILE A 157 8.55 -25.77 -12.29
C ILE A 157 9.66 -24.99 -11.57
N PRO A 158 9.58 -23.66 -11.46
CA PRO A 158 10.62 -22.87 -10.84
C PRO A 158 10.75 -23.19 -9.35
N VAL A 159 11.97 -23.53 -8.94
CA VAL A 159 12.37 -23.73 -7.54
C VAL A 159 13.40 -22.66 -7.17
N MET A 160 13.20 -21.99 -6.04
CA MET A 160 14.14 -21.01 -5.50
C MET A 160 14.17 -21.09 -3.98
N HIS A 161 15.37 -21.05 -3.40
CA HIS A 161 15.56 -20.85 -1.97
C HIS A 161 15.71 -19.36 -1.64
N ASP A 162 14.78 -18.79 -0.87
CA ASP A 162 14.74 -17.33 -0.65
C ASP A 162 15.93 -16.85 0.21
N ASP A 163 16.27 -17.56 1.29
CA ASP A 163 17.41 -17.18 2.15
C ASP A 163 18.76 -17.17 1.42
N GLN A 164 18.87 -17.90 0.31
CA GLN A 164 20.06 -17.88 -0.54
C GLN A 164 19.94 -16.78 -1.59
N HIS A 165 18.98 -16.95 -2.49
CA HIS A 165 18.90 -16.16 -3.72
C HIS A 165 18.19 -14.82 -3.50
N GLY A 166 17.20 -14.74 -2.62
CA GLY A 166 16.54 -13.49 -2.25
C GLY A 166 17.54 -12.51 -1.66
N THR A 167 18.27 -12.93 -0.62
CA THR A 167 19.30 -12.10 0.01
C THR A 167 20.39 -11.69 -0.98
N ALA A 168 20.86 -12.61 -1.85
CA ALA A 168 21.83 -12.29 -2.89
C ALA A 168 21.34 -11.22 -3.86
N ILE A 169 20.10 -11.32 -4.36
CA ILE A 169 19.56 -10.37 -5.34
C ILE A 169 19.41 -8.97 -4.73
N ILE A 170 18.86 -8.85 -3.52
CA ILE A 170 18.64 -7.54 -2.90
C ILE A 170 19.95 -6.88 -2.51
N SER A 171 20.88 -7.65 -1.94
CA SER A 171 22.21 -7.15 -1.59
C SER A 171 23.00 -6.74 -2.84
N ALA A 172 22.91 -7.49 -3.94
CA ALA A 172 23.55 -7.12 -5.20
C ALA A 172 22.99 -5.84 -5.81
N ALA A 173 21.67 -5.66 -5.78
CA ALA A 173 21.03 -4.43 -6.25
C ALA A 173 21.48 -3.21 -5.42
N ALA A 174 21.51 -3.36 -4.09
CA ALA A 174 22.03 -2.33 -3.19
C ALA A 174 23.52 -2.05 -3.44
N LEU A 175 24.33 -3.09 -3.66
CA LEU A 175 25.77 -2.97 -3.93
C LEU A 175 26.05 -2.19 -5.21
N LEU A 176 25.35 -2.46 -6.31
CA LEU A 176 25.53 -1.73 -7.57
C LEU A 176 25.30 -0.23 -7.38
N ASN A 177 24.26 0.13 -6.62
CA ASN A 177 23.95 1.52 -6.32
C ASN A 177 24.94 2.17 -5.35
N ALA A 178 25.38 1.44 -4.32
CA ALA A 178 26.40 1.93 -3.40
C ALA A 178 27.75 2.17 -4.12
N LEU A 179 28.16 1.25 -4.99
CA LEU A 179 29.38 1.40 -5.81
C LEU A 179 29.29 2.61 -6.75
N GLU A 180 28.14 2.83 -7.39
CA GLU A 180 27.88 4.00 -8.23
C GLU A 180 28.07 5.30 -7.45
N ILE A 181 27.41 5.43 -6.29
CA ILE A 181 27.48 6.63 -5.44
C ILE A 181 28.92 6.85 -4.94
N GLN A 182 29.61 5.79 -4.55
CA GLN A 182 30.99 5.85 -4.06
C GLN A 182 32.03 5.96 -5.19
N LYS A 183 31.60 5.90 -6.45
CA LYS A 183 32.44 5.93 -7.66
C LYS A 183 33.50 4.82 -7.68
N LYS A 184 33.10 3.63 -7.23
CA LYS A 184 33.95 2.43 -7.21
C LYS A 184 33.55 1.47 -8.32
N LYS A 185 34.54 0.78 -8.90
CA LYS A 185 34.33 -0.24 -9.92
C LYS A 185 34.31 -1.62 -9.27
N ILE A 186 33.27 -2.41 -9.53
CA ILE A 186 33.06 -3.71 -8.88
C ILE A 186 34.25 -4.66 -9.09
N GLU A 187 34.87 -4.64 -10.27
CA GLU A 187 36.02 -5.47 -10.60
C GLU A 187 37.30 -5.05 -9.86
N LYS A 188 37.34 -3.85 -9.25
CA LYS A 188 38.51 -3.36 -8.49
C LYS A 188 38.29 -3.34 -6.99
N ALA A 189 37.04 -3.45 -6.52
CA ALA A 189 36.72 -3.38 -5.11
C ALA A 189 37.28 -4.59 -4.35
N SER A 190 37.81 -4.35 -3.15
CA SER A 190 38.17 -5.37 -2.17
C SER A 190 36.98 -5.70 -1.26
N PHE A 191 36.70 -7.00 -1.08
CA PHE A 191 35.53 -7.48 -0.36
C PHE A 191 35.95 -8.28 0.87
N VAL A 192 35.40 -7.92 2.03
CA VAL A 192 35.47 -8.72 3.25
C VAL A 192 34.09 -9.30 3.53
N VAL A 193 33.99 -10.62 3.59
CA VAL A 193 32.73 -11.31 3.86
C VAL A 193 32.85 -12.06 5.18
N ASN A 194 32.04 -11.68 6.17
CA ASN A 194 31.93 -12.42 7.41
C ASN A 194 30.72 -13.35 7.36
N GLY A 195 30.99 -14.65 7.25
CA GLY A 195 30.03 -15.69 6.95
C GLY A 195 30.41 -16.45 5.68
N ALA A 196 30.30 -17.78 5.73
CA ALA A 196 30.49 -18.69 4.58
C ALA A 196 29.32 -19.69 4.45
N GLY A 197 28.14 -19.28 4.94
CA GLY A 197 26.90 -20.03 4.83
C GLY A 197 26.18 -19.77 3.50
N ALA A 198 24.95 -20.26 3.39
CA ALA A 198 24.19 -20.25 2.14
C ALA A 198 23.95 -18.86 1.55
N ALA A 199 23.49 -17.91 2.37
CA ALA A 199 23.33 -16.52 1.96
C ALA A 199 24.66 -15.89 1.49
N ALA A 200 25.74 -16.06 2.26
CA ALA A 200 27.04 -15.45 1.96
C ALA A 200 27.64 -15.95 0.64
N MET A 201 27.58 -17.27 0.43
CA MET A 201 28.04 -17.90 -0.80
C MET A 201 27.21 -17.46 -2.01
N ALA A 202 25.88 -17.38 -1.86
CA ALA A 202 25.00 -16.90 -2.92
C ALA A 202 25.25 -15.43 -3.28
N CYS A 203 25.46 -14.55 -2.28
CA CYS A 203 25.81 -13.14 -2.50
C CYS A 203 27.13 -13.02 -3.26
N ALA A 204 28.18 -13.69 -2.78
CA ALA A 204 29.51 -13.61 -3.39
C ALA A 204 29.51 -14.11 -4.85
N LYS A 205 28.82 -15.23 -5.14
CA LYS A 205 28.65 -15.72 -6.51
C LYS A 205 27.92 -14.74 -7.41
N LEU A 206 26.83 -14.13 -6.93
CA LEU A 206 26.07 -13.17 -7.73
C LEU A 206 26.87 -11.88 -7.96
N TYR A 207 27.69 -11.44 -7.00
CA TYR A 207 28.60 -10.32 -7.20
C TYR A 207 29.66 -10.63 -8.27
N VAL A 208 30.18 -11.86 -8.30
CA VAL A 208 31.08 -12.33 -9.36
C VAL A 208 30.37 -12.33 -10.72
N SER A 209 29.12 -12.80 -10.79
CA SER A 209 28.28 -12.70 -12.01
C SER A 209 28.08 -11.25 -12.48
N LEU A 210 28.19 -10.27 -11.59
CA LEU A 210 28.12 -8.83 -11.90
C LEU A 210 29.49 -8.19 -12.21
N GLY A 211 30.58 -8.94 -12.11
CA GLY A 211 31.94 -8.50 -12.48
C GLY A 211 32.92 -8.38 -11.32
N ALA A 212 32.54 -8.71 -10.08
CA ALA A 212 33.51 -8.83 -8.98
C ALA A 212 34.51 -9.95 -9.28
N ARG A 213 35.77 -9.76 -8.86
CA ARG A 213 36.83 -10.75 -9.08
C ARG A 213 37.00 -11.64 -7.85
N PRO A 214 36.92 -12.98 -7.95
CA PRO A 214 37.03 -13.89 -6.81
C PRO A 214 38.28 -13.67 -5.95
N GLU A 215 39.41 -13.31 -6.58
CA GLU A 215 40.67 -13.01 -5.90
C GLU A 215 40.63 -11.76 -5.00
N ASN A 216 39.63 -10.90 -5.14
CA ASN A 216 39.45 -9.71 -4.30
C ASN A 216 38.65 -9.98 -3.02
N PHE A 217 38.23 -11.23 -2.77
CA PHE A 217 37.43 -11.60 -1.60
C PHE A 217 38.30 -12.20 -0.49
N LEU A 218 38.11 -11.70 0.73
CA LEU A 218 38.50 -12.36 1.98
C LEU A 218 37.25 -12.79 2.71
N MET A 219 36.96 -14.09 2.67
CA MET A 219 35.77 -14.68 3.30
C MET A 219 36.14 -15.40 4.60
N PHE A 220 35.29 -15.27 5.62
CA PHE A 220 35.48 -15.85 6.94
C PHE A 220 34.35 -16.82 7.29
N ASP A 221 34.70 -17.97 7.84
CA ASP A 221 33.76 -18.85 8.55
C ASP A 221 34.07 -18.88 10.05
N ARG A 222 33.38 -19.75 10.81
CA ARG A 222 33.58 -19.88 12.26
C ARG A 222 35.00 -20.32 12.65
N LYS A 223 35.81 -20.85 11.73
CA LYS A 223 37.20 -21.29 11.95
C LYS A 223 38.23 -20.27 11.45
N GLY A 224 37.80 -19.12 10.92
CA GLY A 224 38.66 -18.05 10.42
C GLY A 224 38.55 -17.84 8.91
N VAL A 225 39.56 -17.18 8.33
CA VAL A 225 39.62 -16.90 6.89
C VAL A 225 39.64 -18.20 6.07
N LEU A 226 38.96 -18.22 4.93
CA LEU A 226 39.07 -19.31 3.97
C LEU A 226 40.40 -19.17 3.23
N HIS A 227 41.29 -20.16 3.37
CA HIS A 227 42.59 -20.19 2.67
C HIS A 227 42.86 -21.58 2.11
N LYS A 228 43.73 -21.68 1.09
CA LYS A 228 43.95 -22.92 0.32
C LYS A 228 44.47 -24.11 1.14
N ASP A 229 45.12 -23.87 2.28
CA ASP A 229 45.64 -24.95 3.15
C ASP A 229 44.56 -25.57 4.06
N ARG A 230 43.35 -25.01 4.10
CA ARG A 230 42.21 -25.60 4.83
C ARG A 230 41.72 -26.86 4.10
N ALA A 231 42.01 -28.03 4.66
CA ALA A 231 41.57 -29.32 4.11
C ALA A 231 40.05 -29.56 4.20
N ASP A 232 39.35 -28.82 5.06
CA ASP A 232 37.91 -28.94 5.32
C ASP A 232 37.03 -28.04 4.43
N LEU A 233 37.60 -27.34 3.46
CA LEU A 233 36.81 -26.58 2.47
C LEU A 233 36.19 -27.52 1.44
N ASP A 234 34.88 -27.40 1.26
CA ASP A 234 34.07 -28.16 0.33
C ASP A 234 33.53 -27.29 -0.81
N GLY A 235 33.29 -27.93 -1.96
CA GLY A 235 32.60 -27.36 -3.11
C GLY A 235 33.01 -25.92 -3.46
N ASP A 236 32.02 -25.04 -3.44
CA ASP A 236 32.13 -23.64 -3.84
C ASP A 236 33.02 -22.77 -2.95
N LYS A 237 33.24 -23.14 -1.68
CA LYS A 237 34.06 -22.35 -0.75
C LYS A 237 35.50 -22.25 -1.22
N LYS A 238 35.98 -23.24 -1.96
CA LYS A 238 37.35 -23.26 -2.52
C LYS A 238 37.59 -22.11 -3.50
N GLN A 239 36.55 -21.62 -4.18
CA GLN A 239 36.66 -20.50 -5.12
C GLN A 239 37.05 -19.19 -4.42
N PHE A 240 36.67 -19.03 -3.16
CA PHE A 240 36.94 -17.83 -2.36
C PHE A 240 38.05 -18.04 -1.33
N ALA A 241 38.83 -19.13 -1.46
CA ALA A 241 39.96 -19.40 -0.59
C ALA A 241 41.18 -18.59 -1.03
N THR A 242 41.68 -17.72 -0.15
CA THR A 242 42.85 -16.89 -0.42
C THR A 242 44.14 -17.72 -0.50
N THR A 243 45.11 -17.20 -1.24
CA THR A 243 46.51 -17.68 -1.27
C THR A 243 47.36 -17.11 -0.14
N ASP A 244 46.90 -16.06 0.54
CA ASP A 244 47.63 -15.44 1.64
C ASP A 244 47.57 -16.28 2.93
N LYS A 245 48.56 -16.06 3.83
CA LYS A 245 48.87 -16.94 4.97
C LYS A 245 47.67 -17.23 5.89
N ALA A 246 47.65 -18.44 6.45
CA ALA A 246 46.87 -18.80 7.63
C ALA A 246 47.13 -17.78 8.77
N GLY A 247 46.08 -17.11 9.26
CA GLY A 247 46.16 -16.20 10.41
C GLY A 247 45.65 -14.77 10.20
N ILE A 248 45.21 -14.39 8.99
CA ILE A 248 44.53 -13.11 8.77
C ILE A 248 43.29 -13.04 9.67
N THR A 249 43.23 -12.05 10.56
CA THR A 249 42.06 -11.82 11.39
C THR A 249 41.03 -10.96 10.65
N LEU A 250 39.77 -10.96 11.13
CA LEU A 250 38.75 -10.08 10.58
C LEU A 250 39.19 -8.60 10.67
N THR A 251 39.84 -8.21 11.76
CA THR A 251 40.41 -6.86 11.94
C THR A 251 41.44 -6.51 10.87
N ASP A 252 42.32 -7.46 10.53
CA ASP A 252 43.35 -7.26 9.50
C ASP A 252 42.71 -7.12 8.12
N ALA A 253 41.72 -7.96 7.81
CA ALA A 253 41.04 -7.95 6.52
C ALA A 253 40.22 -6.67 6.30
N MET A 254 39.67 -6.08 7.36
CA MET A 254 38.90 -4.82 7.29
C MET A 254 39.77 -3.62 6.91
N LYS A 255 41.08 -3.68 7.16
CA LYS A 255 41.99 -2.59 6.80
C LYS A 255 42.04 -2.39 5.29
N ASP A 256 41.82 -1.16 4.84
CA ASP A 256 41.79 -0.79 3.42
C ASP A 256 40.75 -1.56 2.58
N ALA A 257 39.76 -2.21 3.20
CA ALA A 257 38.66 -2.87 2.50
C ALA A 257 37.67 -1.85 1.91
N ASP A 258 37.20 -2.07 0.69
CA ASP A 258 36.17 -1.23 0.06
C ASP A 258 34.77 -1.59 0.53
N VAL A 259 34.50 -2.89 0.68
CA VAL A 259 33.17 -3.44 0.96
C VAL A 259 33.25 -4.48 2.08
N PHE A 260 32.40 -4.33 3.10
CA PHE A 260 32.13 -5.36 4.10
C PHE A 260 30.73 -5.94 3.91
N ILE A 261 30.62 -7.27 3.95
CA ILE A 261 29.36 -8.01 3.87
C ILE A 261 29.26 -8.95 5.08
N GLY A 262 28.35 -8.64 5.99
CA GLY A 262 28.04 -9.44 7.17
C GLY A 262 26.78 -10.28 6.93
N LEU A 263 26.94 -11.60 6.96
CA LEU A 263 25.87 -12.60 6.89
C LEU A 263 26.16 -13.70 7.92
N SER A 264 26.33 -13.27 9.17
CA SER A 264 26.91 -14.09 10.25
C SER A 264 26.14 -13.92 11.58
N VAL A 265 26.84 -13.49 12.64
CA VAL A 265 26.29 -13.25 13.98
C VAL A 265 26.51 -11.79 14.35
N GLY A 266 25.61 -11.24 15.17
CA GLY A 266 25.66 -9.83 15.57
C GLY A 266 26.87 -9.47 16.43
N ASN A 267 27.22 -8.17 16.44
CA ASN A 267 28.26 -7.56 17.30
C ASN A 267 29.68 -8.12 17.12
N VAL A 268 30.04 -8.54 15.92
CA VAL A 268 31.38 -9.05 15.56
C VAL A 268 32.30 -7.99 14.94
N VAL A 269 31.74 -6.86 14.52
CA VAL A 269 32.47 -5.73 13.94
C VAL A 269 32.39 -4.55 14.91
N ASN A 270 33.51 -3.86 15.12
CA ASN A 270 33.60 -2.72 16.02
C ASN A 270 33.93 -1.40 15.27
N GLU A 271 33.89 -0.29 15.99
CA GLU A 271 34.17 1.05 15.46
C GLU A 271 35.59 1.17 14.86
N GLU A 272 36.60 0.53 15.46
CA GLU A 272 37.99 0.58 14.99
C GLU A 272 38.16 -0.11 13.63
N MET A 273 37.51 -1.26 13.44
CA MET A 273 37.47 -1.97 12.16
C MET A 273 36.80 -1.12 11.07
N VAL A 274 35.69 -0.46 11.38
CA VAL A 274 35.04 0.45 10.42
C VAL A 274 35.92 1.65 10.13
N LYS A 275 36.69 2.17 11.09
CA LYS A 275 37.65 3.26 10.87
C LYS A 275 38.86 2.86 10.03
N SER A 276 39.24 1.59 9.98
CA SER A 276 40.41 1.12 9.22
C SER A 276 40.14 0.83 7.73
N MET A 277 38.87 0.73 7.29
CA MET A 277 38.48 0.49 5.89
C MET A 277 38.97 1.57 4.91
N ALA A 278 38.94 1.29 3.60
CA ALA A 278 39.27 2.28 2.57
C ALA A 278 38.30 3.46 2.57
N LYS A 279 38.71 4.62 2.05
CA LYS A 279 37.83 5.80 1.87
C LYS A 279 36.54 5.41 1.15
N ASN A 280 35.42 6.04 1.50
CA ASN A 280 34.10 5.79 0.92
C ASN A 280 33.66 4.31 1.07
N PRO A 281 33.65 3.74 2.29
CA PRO A 281 33.40 2.31 2.48
C PRO A 281 31.92 1.99 2.28
N ILE A 282 31.65 0.74 1.93
CA ILE A 282 30.31 0.17 1.87
C ILE A 282 30.22 -0.94 2.93
N VAL A 283 29.25 -0.87 3.84
CA VAL A 283 29.10 -1.83 4.94
C VAL A 283 27.69 -2.37 4.95
N PHE A 284 27.52 -3.64 4.59
CA PHE A 284 26.24 -4.33 4.68
C PHE A 284 26.26 -5.27 5.88
N ALA A 285 25.63 -4.89 6.99
CA ALA A 285 25.55 -5.67 8.22
C ALA A 285 24.15 -6.29 8.34
N MET A 286 23.98 -7.50 7.80
CA MET A 286 22.68 -8.10 7.52
C MET A 286 22.28 -9.23 8.49
N ALA A 287 23.06 -9.48 9.54
CA ALA A 287 22.60 -10.38 10.62
C ALA A 287 21.30 -9.87 11.27
N ASN A 288 20.42 -10.81 11.61
CA ASN A 288 19.15 -10.55 12.30
C ASN A 288 19.06 -11.38 13.60
N PRO A 289 18.41 -10.86 14.67
CA PRO A 289 17.81 -9.52 14.77
C PRO A 289 18.83 -8.39 15.03
N ASP A 290 20.04 -8.75 15.49
CA ASP A 290 21.10 -7.81 15.80
C ASP A 290 22.20 -7.88 14.73
N PRO A 291 22.54 -6.76 14.05
CA PRO A 291 23.52 -6.74 12.97
C PRO A 291 24.96 -6.92 13.47
N GLU A 292 25.89 -7.23 12.55
CA GLU A 292 27.32 -7.37 12.85
C GLU A 292 27.93 -6.15 13.56
N ILE A 293 27.41 -4.96 13.24
CA ILE A 293 27.65 -3.69 13.93
C ILE A 293 26.36 -2.87 13.91
N ALA A 294 26.07 -2.16 15.00
CA ALA A 294 24.90 -1.28 15.07
C ALA A 294 25.03 -0.08 14.09
N TYR A 295 23.91 0.32 13.50
CA TYR A 295 23.87 1.36 12.46
C TYR A 295 24.41 2.71 12.94
N ASP A 296 23.99 3.13 14.11
CA ASP A 296 24.43 4.35 14.78
C ASP A 296 25.93 4.35 15.09
N VAL A 297 26.46 3.21 15.56
CA VAL A 297 27.90 3.06 15.85
C VAL A 297 28.73 3.19 14.57
N ALA A 298 28.35 2.48 13.50
CA ALA A 298 29.10 2.52 12.23
C ALA A 298 29.02 3.89 11.53
N THR A 299 27.86 4.53 11.50
CA THR A 299 27.68 5.87 10.88
C THR A 299 28.26 7.01 11.72
N ALA A 300 28.36 6.85 13.04
CA ALA A 300 29.13 7.77 13.89
C ALA A 300 30.64 7.60 13.68
N ALA A 301 31.11 6.36 13.49
CA ALA A 301 32.52 6.05 13.28
C ALA A 301 33.09 6.72 12.02
N ARG A 302 32.27 6.87 10.97
CA ARG A 302 32.72 7.38 9.68
C ARG A 302 31.61 8.07 8.88
N LYS A 303 31.88 9.27 8.36
CA LYS A 303 30.87 10.11 7.66
C LYS A 303 30.64 9.77 6.19
N ASP A 304 31.59 9.12 5.53
CA ASP A 304 31.54 8.75 4.10
C ASP A 304 31.08 7.30 3.88
N ILE A 305 30.57 6.63 4.93
CA ILE A 305 30.05 5.27 4.86
C ILE A 305 28.68 5.23 4.17
N ILE A 306 28.48 4.24 3.30
CA ILE A 306 27.13 3.78 2.92
C ILE A 306 26.88 2.49 3.68
N MET A 307 25.84 2.48 4.50
CA MET A 307 25.50 1.33 5.32
C MET A 307 24.13 0.77 4.97
N ALA A 308 24.02 -0.56 4.92
CA ALA A 308 22.76 -1.27 4.80
C ALA A 308 22.63 -2.36 5.87
N THR A 309 21.39 -2.67 6.26
CA THR A 309 21.10 -3.70 7.27
C THR A 309 19.87 -4.52 6.88
N GLY A 310 19.61 -5.63 7.58
CA GLY A 310 18.36 -6.38 7.43
C GLY A 310 17.14 -5.72 8.08
N ARG A 311 17.34 -4.70 8.92
CA ARG A 311 16.29 -4.14 9.77
C ARG A 311 15.48 -3.05 9.08
N SER A 312 14.19 -2.99 9.40
CA SER A 312 13.24 -2.05 8.80
C SER A 312 13.31 -0.62 9.36
N ASP A 313 13.95 -0.44 10.51
CA ASP A 313 14.08 0.86 11.19
C ASP A 313 15.28 1.69 10.72
N PHE A 314 16.05 1.21 9.72
CA PHE A 314 17.19 1.92 9.13
C PHE A 314 17.00 2.21 7.63
N PRO A 315 17.74 3.20 7.07
CA PRO A 315 17.45 3.72 5.73
C PRO A 315 17.60 2.68 4.60
N ASN A 316 18.73 1.96 4.53
CA ASN A 316 18.96 0.96 3.49
C ASN A 316 18.65 -0.44 4.02
N GLN A 317 17.39 -0.85 3.89
CA GLN A 317 16.95 -2.18 4.31
C GLN A 317 17.15 -3.20 3.17
N VAL A 318 18.03 -4.17 3.38
CA VAL A 318 18.17 -5.36 2.53
C VAL A 318 17.21 -6.42 3.06
N ASN A 319 16.02 -6.50 2.45
CA ASN A 319 14.97 -7.44 2.85
C ASN A 319 14.45 -8.22 1.64
N ASN A 320 14.41 -9.55 1.78
CA ASN A 320 14.02 -10.49 0.73
C ASN A 320 12.62 -10.24 0.14
N VAL A 321 11.73 -9.54 0.87
CA VAL A 321 10.40 -9.13 0.37
C VAL A 321 10.47 -8.30 -0.93
N LEU A 322 11.60 -7.64 -1.19
CA LEU A 322 11.85 -6.90 -2.44
C LEU A 322 12.11 -7.83 -3.65
N GLY A 323 12.27 -9.13 -3.42
CA GLY A 323 12.70 -10.10 -4.43
C GLY A 323 11.63 -11.14 -4.71
N PHE A 324 11.45 -12.10 -3.79
CA PHE A 324 10.71 -13.33 -4.07
C PHE A 324 9.31 -13.11 -4.64
N PRO A 325 8.45 -12.17 -4.19
CA PRO A 325 7.10 -12.06 -4.73
C PRO A 325 7.13 -11.75 -6.23
N PHE A 326 8.00 -10.81 -6.62
CA PHE A 326 8.06 -10.29 -7.97
C PHE A 326 8.81 -11.23 -8.93
N ILE A 327 9.83 -11.94 -8.44
CA ILE A 327 10.55 -12.96 -9.21
C ILE A 327 9.61 -14.10 -9.56
N PHE A 328 8.87 -14.62 -8.58
CA PHE A 328 7.89 -15.68 -8.84
C PHE A 328 6.77 -15.20 -9.74
N ARG A 329 6.25 -13.97 -9.58
CA ARG A 329 5.22 -13.45 -10.49
C ARG A 329 5.68 -13.48 -11.94
N GLY A 330 6.87 -12.94 -12.21
CA GLY A 330 7.46 -12.94 -13.54
C GLY A 330 7.68 -14.36 -14.06
N ALA A 331 8.17 -15.28 -13.22
CA ALA A 331 8.37 -16.69 -13.59
C ALA A 331 7.05 -17.41 -13.91
N LEU A 332 6.01 -17.23 -13.09
CA LEU A 332 4.70 -17.87 -13.25
C LEU A 332 3.98 -17.37 -14.50
N ASP A 333 4.04 -16.06 -14.79
CA ASP A 333 3.34 -15.43 -15.93
C ASP A 333 3.85 -15.89 -17.29
N VAL A 334 5.08 -16.37 -17.36
CA VAL A 334 5.66 -16.99 -18.57
C VAL A 334 5.82 -18.49 -18.45
N ARG A 335 5.32 -19.08 -17.35
CA ARG A 335 5.47 -20.50 -16.99
C ARG A 335 6.93 -20.96 -17.14
N ALA A 336 7.85 -20.22 -16.54
CA ALA A 336 9.27 -20.54 -16.58
C ALA A 336 9.51 -21.90 -15.92
N THR A 337 10.30 -22.77 -16.56
CA THR A 337 10.64 -24.09 -16.01
C THR A 337 11.65 -24.02 -14.86
N GLN A 338 12.35 -22.90 -14.73
CA GLN A 338 13.33 -22.63 -13.67
C GLN A 338 13.52 -21.13 -13.44
N ILE A 339 14.04 -20.75 -12.26
CA ILE A 339 14.60 -19.41 -12.01
C ILE A 339 16.12 -19.50 -12.22
N ASN A 340 16.58 -19.10 -13.40
CA ASN A 340 17.99 -19.19 -13.78
C ASN A 340 18.78 -17.90 -13.45
N GLU A 341 20.08 -17.92 -13.74
CA GLU A 341 20.97 -16.80 -13.41
C GLU A 341 20.61 -15.50 -14.17
N ALA A 342 20.18 -15.60 -15.43
CA ALA A 342 19.77 -14.44 -16.22
C ALA A 342 18.57 -13.73 -15.58
N MET A 343 17.59 -14.48 -15.08
CA MET A 343 16.44 -13.95 -14.35
C MET A 343 16.85 -13.25 -13.04
N LYS A 344 17.79 -13.83 -12.28
CA LYS A 344 18.31 -13.21 -11.05
C LYS A 344 19.02 -11.90 -11.35
N LEU A 345 19.87 -11.86 -12.37
CA LEU A 345 20.56 -10.64 -12.81
C LEU A 345 19.59 -9.57 -13.32
N ALA A 346 18.51 -9.97 -14.01
CA ALA A 346 17.46 -9.05 -14.42
C ALA A 346 16.73 -8.43 -13.23
N ALA A 347 16.41 -9.24 -12.20
CA ALA A 347 15.82 -8.74 -10.96
C ALA A 347 16.76 -7.75 -10.24
N VAL A 348 18.06 -8.06 -10.13
CA VAL A 348 19.08 -7.18 -9.56
C VAL A 348 19.08 -5.81 -10.27
N ARG A 349 19.17 -5.82 -11.60
CA ARG A 349 19.21 -4.59 -12.41
C ARG A 349 17.92 -3.80 -12.30
N ALA A 350 16.77 -4.47 -12.34
CA ALA A 350 15.47 -3.82 -12.21
C ALA A 350 15.31 -3.11 -10.86
N LEU A 351 15.72 -3.75 -9.76
CA LEU A 351 15.70 -3.15 -8.42
C LEU A 351 16.67 -1.97 -8.31
N ALA A 352 17.89 -2.13 -8.81
CA ALA A 352 18.91 -1.08 -8.77
C ALA A 352 18.46 0.16 -9.55
N GLU A 353 17.94 -0.02 -10.77
CA GLU A 353 17.42 1.08 -11.59
C GLU A 353 16.16 1.69 -10.98
N LEU A 354 15.25 0.91 -10.40
CA LEU A 354 14.05 1.45 -9.75
C LEU A 354 14.40 2.43 -8.63
N ALA A 355 15.42 2.17 -7.82
CA ALA A 355 15.87 3.09 -6.77
C ALA A 355 16.43 4.41 -7.31
N ARG A 356 16.90 4.44 -8.57
CA ARG A 356 17.41 5.65 -9.23
C ARG A 356 16.30 6.51 -9.82
N THR A 357 15.10 5.95 -10.01
CA THR A 357 13.95 6.69 -10.52
C THR A 357 13.27 7.50 -9.41
N PRO A 358 12.58 8.61 -9.76
CA PRO A 358 11.87 9.43 -8.78
C PRO A 358 10.90 8.61 -7.92
N VAL A 359 11.07 8.70 -6.60
CA VAL A 359 10.28 7.93 -5.63
C VAL A 359 8.88 8.53 -5.51
N PRO A 360 7.80 7.75 -5.73
CA PRO A 360 6.44 8.22 -5.57
C PRO A 360 6.17 8.71 -4.13
N ASP A 361 5.40 9.79 -4.00
CA ASP A 361 5.08 10.43 -2.71
C ASP A 361 4.48 9.48 -1.65
N ILE A 362 3.84 8.42 -2.10
CA ILE A 362 3.38 7.34 -1.23
C ILE A 362 4.51 6.56 -0.53
N VAL A 363 5.65 6.35 -1.17
CA VAL A 363 6.74 5.63 -0.51
C VAL A 363 7.29 6.54 0.59
N ASN A 364 7.44 7.83 0.29
CA ASN A 364 7.77 8.87 1.29
C ASN A 364 6.78 8.82 2.48
N THR A 365 5.49 8.81 2.17
CA THR A 365 4.38 8.66 3.13
C THR A 365 4.47 7.43 4.02
N ALA A 366 4.67 6.26 3.43
CA ALA A 366 4.57 4.98 4.13
C ALA A 366 5.72 4.76 5.13
N TYR A 367 6.83 5.48 4.93
CA TYR A 367 8.01 5.42 5.79
C TYR A 367 8.22 6.71 6.60
N ASN A 368 7.23 7.62 6.61
CA ASN A 368 7.28 8.92 7.30
C ASN A 368 8.50 9.79 6.92
N GLU A 369 8.89 9.73 5.64
CA GLU A 369 10.00 10.49 5.08
C GLU A 369 9.48 11.66 4.23
N LYS A 370 10.20 12.79 4.24
CA LYS A 370 9.77 13.98 3.47
C LYS A 370 10.08 13.87 1.98
N ASN A 371 11.22 13.28 1.64
CA ASN A 371 11.68 13.14 0.27
C ASN A 371 12.78 12.08 0.18
N ILE A 372 12.40 10.85 -0.14
CA ILE A 372 13.35 9.78 -0.41
C ILE A 372 13.91 10.00 -1.82
N VAL A 373 15.22 10.21 -1.90
CA VAL A 373 15.93 10.42 -3.17
C VAL A 373 17.13 9.51 -3.21
N PHE A 374 17.45 9.00 -4.39
CA PHE A 374 18.64 8.20 -4.63
C PHE A 374 19.89 8.85 -4.02
N GLY A 375 20.59 8.11 -3.15
CA GLY A 375 21.72 8.63 -2.38
C GLY A 375 22.20 7.66 -1.29
N PRO A 376 23.15 8.09 -0.44
CA PRO A 376 23.75 7.23 0.60
C PRO A 376 22.75 6.55 1.54
N GLU A 377 21.60 7.19 1.77
CA GLU A 377 20.53 6.70 2.65
C GLU A 377 19.37 6.02 1.87
N TYR A 378 19.48 5.93 0.54
CA TYR A 378 18.50 5.26 -0.31
C TYR A 378 19.17 4.66 -1.56
N ILE A 379 19.70 3.45 -1.39
CA ILE A 379 20.36 2.67 -2.46
C ILE A 379 19.51 1.51 -2.98
N ILE A 380 18.37 1.23 -2.35
CA ILE A 380 17.47 0.11 -2.67
C ILE A 380 16.01 0.54 -2.47
N PRO A 381 15.04 0.12 -3.31
CA PRO A 381 13.64 0.49 -3.15
C PRO A 381 13.06 0.01 -1.82
N LYS A 382 11.96 0.61 -1.38
CA LYS A 382 11.26 0.18 -0.16
C LYS A 382 10.17 -0.87 -0.47
N PRO A 383 9.89 -1.82 0.43
CA PRO A 383 8.88 -2.87 0.22
C PRO A 383 7.49 -2.40 -0.22
N LEU A 384 7.02 -1.24 0.27
CA LEU A 384 5.70 -0.69 -0.06
C LEU A 384 5.69 0.17 -1.36
N ASP A 385 6.77 0.12 -2.14
CA ASP A 385 6.85 0.74 -3.45
C ASP A 385 6.01 -0.04 -4.48
N PRO A 386 4.91 0.56 -5.00
CA PRO A 386 3.96 -0.17 -5.84
C PRO A 386 4.54 -0.47 -7.21
N ARG A 387 5.62 0.24 -7.59
CA ARG A 387 6.28 0.07 -8.87
C ARG A 387 7.03 -1.26 -8.94
N LEU A 388 7.34 -1.88 -7.79
CA LEU A 388 8.10 -3.12 -7.73
C LEU A 388 7.49 -4.22 -8.60
N LEU A 389 6.18 -4.45 -8.50
CA LEU A 389 5.50 -5.50 -9.28
C LEU A 389 5.62 -5.24 -10.78
N ALA A 390 5.25 -4.03 -11.23
CA ALA A 390 5.27 -3.65 -12.64
C ALA A 390 6.68 -3.36 -13.20
N THR A 391 7.74 -3.47 -12.40
CA THR A 391 9.12 -3.25 -12.83
C THR A 391 9.94 -4.55 -12.79
N VAL A 392 9.91 -5.25 -11.65
CA VAL A 392 10.74 -6.44 -11.41
C VAL A 392 10.15 -7.66 -12.12
N SER A 393 8.83 -7.87 -12.05
CA SER A 393 8.20 -9.05 -12.68
C SER A 393 8.34 -9.05 -14.20
N PRO A 394 8.11 -7.93 -14.93
CA PRO A 394 8.39 -7.88 -16.37
C PRO A 394 9.85 -8.12 -16.72
N ALA A 395 10.81 -7.58 -15.94
CA ALA A 395 12.24 -7.82 -16.19
C ALA A 395 12.60 -9.31 -16.06
N VAL A 396 12.05 -9.98 -15.05
CA VAL A 396 12.25 -11.42 -14.83
C VAL A 396 11.58 -12.25 -15.92
N ALA A 397 10.33 -11.94 -16.28
CA ALA A 397 9.60 -12.60 -17.36
C ALA A 397 10.35 -12.48 -18.71
N LYS A 398 10.87 -11.29 -19.01
CA LYS A 398 11.63 -11.03 -20.23
C LYS A 398 12.93 -11.84 -20.25
N ALA A 399 13.68 -11.87 -19.15
CA ALA A 399 14.88 -12.69 -19.03
C ALA A 399 14.60 -14.20 -19.14
N ALA A 400 13.46 -14.68 -18.63
CA ALA A 400 13.03 -16.06 -18.78
C ALA A 400 12.75 -16.42 -20.25
N ILE A 401 12.13 -15.51 -21.01
CA ILE A 401 11.92 -15.67 -22.46
C ILE A 401 13.27 -15.66 -23.21
N GLU A 402 14.11 -14.66 -22.95
CA GLU A 402 15.41 -14.49 -23.63
C GLU A 402 16.38 -15.65 -23.37
N SER A 403 16.32 -16.25 -22.18
CA SER A 403 17.13 -17.42 -21.82
C SER A 403 16.52 -18.76 -22.20
N GLY A 404 15.32 -18.78 -22.79
CA GLY A 404 14.68 -19.99 -23.31
C GLY A 404 14.05 -20.91 -22.27
N VAL A 405 13.82 -20.42 -21.04
CA VAL A 405 13.18 -21.22 -19.97
C VAL A 405 11.68 -20.97 -19.85
N ALA A 406 11.16 -19.93 -20.50
CA ALA A 406 9.73 -19.65 -20.59
C ALA A 406 8.99 -20.63 -21.51
N GLN A 407 7.79 -21.05 -21.11
CA GLN A 407 6.92 -21.90 -21.95
C GLN A 407 5.86 -21.10 -22.72
N ILE A 408 5.57 -19.86 -22.30
CA ILE A 408 4.69 -18.92 -23.00
C ILE A 408 5.31 -17.53 -23.09
N THR A 409 4.86 -16.73 -24.04
CA THR A 409 5.37 -15.37 -24.29
C THR A 409 4.33 -14.30 -24.00
N ILE A 410 4.79 -13.11 -23.62
CA ILE A 410 3.94 -11.93 -23.41
C ILE A 410 3.93 -11.10 -24.71
N PRO A 411 2.77 -10.94 -25.37
CA PRO A 411 2.70 -10.26 -26.66
C PRO A 411 2.77 -8.72 -26.55
N ASN A 412 2.24 -8.15 -25.46
CA ASN A 412 2.26 -6.71 -25.19
C ASN A 412 2.68 -6.45 -23.73
N TRP A 413 3.81 -5.76 -23.56
CA TRP A 413 4.38 -5.46 -22.25
C TRP A 413 3.63 -4.34 -21.51
N ASP A 414 3.00 -3.41 -22.25
CA ASP A 414 2.23 -2.31 -21.63
C ASP A 414 0.94 -2.85 -21.02
N ASP A 415 0.22 -3.71 -21.75
CA ASP A 415 -0.99 -4.37 -21.25
C ASP A 415 -0.68 -5.25 -20.04
N TYR A 416 0.45 -5.97 -20.07
CA TYR A 416 0.91 -6.78 -18.95
C TYR A 416 1.20 -5.93 -17.70
N ALA A 417 1.86 -4.78 -17.85
CA ALA A 417 2.08 -3.87 -16.73
C ALA A 417 0.76 -3.32 -16.15
N ILE A 418 -0.23 -3.03 -17.00
CA ILE A 418 -1.58 -2.62 -16.57
C ILE A 418 -2.28 -3.75 -15.80
N GLU A 419 -2.22 -4.98 -16.29
CA GLU A 419 -2.79 -6.16 -15.63
C GLU A 419 -2.17 -6.38 -14.24
N LEU A 420 -0.83 -6.33 -14.14
CA LEU A 420 -0.13 -6.46 -12.86
C LEU A 420 -0.58 -5.41 -11.84
N ASN A 421 -0.73 -4.16 -12.26
CA ASN A 421 -1.23 -3.10 -11.39
C ASN A 421 -2.69 -3.33 -10.95
N LYS A 422 -3.54 -3.90 -11.82
CA LYS A 422 -4.93 -4.26 -11.48
C LYS A 422 -5.01 -5.37 -10.44
N ARG A 423 -4.12 -6.38 -10.53
CA ARG A 423 -4.07 -7.53 -9.59
C ARG A 423 -3.83 -7.13 -8.14
N LEU A 424 -3.02 -6.10 -7.91
CA LEU A 424 -2.76 -5.59 -6.56
C LEU A 424 -3.95 -4.92 -5.90
N GLY A 425 -5.11 -4.84 -6.56
CA GLY A 425 -6.26 -4.13 -6.04
C GLY A 425 -5.86 -2.72 -5.62
N LEU A 426 -5.10 -2.02 -6.48
CA LEU A 426 -4.67 -0.63 -6.29
C LEU A 426 -5.86 0.36 -6.25
N ASP A 427 -7.01 -0.08 -5.76
CA ASP A 427 -8.19 0.68 -5.34
C ASP A 427 -7.86 1.66 -4.21
N ASN A 428 -6.67 1.54 -3.58
CA ASN A 428 -6.11 2.57 -2.69
C ASN A 428 -5.29 3.65 -3.41
N GLN A 429 -5.05 3.58 -4.73
CA GLN A 429 -4.30 4.61 -5.47
C GLN A 429 -4.95 5.99 -5.33
N VAL A 430 -6.29 6.06 -5.29
CA VAL A 430 -7.00 7.32 -5.06
C VAL A 430 -6.66 7.87 -3.69
N MET A 431 -6.88 7.12 -2.61
CA MET A 431 -6.58 7.58 -1.24
C MET A 431 -5.09 7.89 -1.04
N ARG A 432 -4.22 7.15 -1.71
CA ARG A 432 -2.78 7.34 -1.78
C ARG A 432 -2.40 8.66 -2.44
N VAL A 433 -2.94 8.94 -3.62
CA VAL A 433 -2.75 10.21 -4.35
C VAL A 433 -3.32 11.39 -3.55
N LEU A 434 -4.51 11.22 -2.95
CA LEU A 434 -5.11 12.23 -2.08
C LEU A 434 -4.27 12.46 -0.82
N GLY A 435 -3.75 11.41 -0.19
CA GLY A 435 -2.84 11.49 0.95
C GLY A 435 -1.54 12.22 0.63
N SER A 436 -0.97 11.98 -0.54
CA SER A 436 0.23 12.69 -1.01
C SER A 436 -0.04 14.15 -1.30
N LYS A 437 -1.16 14.46 -1.97
CA LYS A 437 -1.56 15.84 -2.29
C LYS A 437 -1.91 16.63 -1.02
N ALA A 438 -2.64 16.04 -0.08
CA ALA A 438 -3.00 16.64 1.20
C ALA A 438 -1.75 17.05 2.01
N ARG A 439 -0.72 16.20 2.02
CA ARG A 439 0.56 16.43 2.70
C ARG A 439 1.41 17.58 2.17
N LYS A 440 1.29 17.89 0.88
CA LYS A 440 2.08 18.97 0.26
C LYS A 440 1.69 20.35 0.78
N ASP A 441 0.45 20.49 1.23
CA ASP A 441 -0.12 21.73 1.72
C ASP A 441 -1.21 21.40 2.78
N PRO A 442 -0.80 20.94 3.98
CA PRO A 442 -1.72 20.51 5.01
C PRO A 442 -2.56 21.69 5.53
N ARG A 443 -3.85 21.46 5.73
CA ARG A 443 -4.84 22.50 6.04
C ARG A 443 -5.36 22.40 7.47
N ARG A 444 -5.85 23.51 8.03
CA ARG A 444 -6.44 23.56 9.38
C ARG A 444 -7.87 23.02 9.33
N ILE A 445 -8.09 21.86 9.94
CA ILE A 445 -9.38 21.16 9.87
C ILE A 445 -10.04 21.09 11.24
N VAL A 446 -11.25 21.63 11.35
CA VAL A 446 -12.05 21.58 12.57
C VAL A 446 -12.72 20.22 12.69
N PHE A 447 -12.51 19.56 13.83
CA PHE A 447 -13.26 18.38 14.26
C PHE A 447 -14.28 18.80 15.31
N ALA A 448 -15.55 18.90 14.90
CA ALA A 448 -16.60 19.49 15.72
C ALA A 448 -16.97 18.63 16.95
N GLU A 449 -16.76 17.31 16.89
CA GLU A 449 -17.19 16.34 17.89
C GLU A 449 -16.01 15.69 18.60
N ALA A 450 -15.05 16.50 19.04
CA ALA A 450 -13.82 16.02 19.67
C ALA A 450 -14.04 15.33 21.03
N ASP A 451 -15.23 15.42 21.62
CA ASP A 451 -15.60 14.62 22.80
C ASP A 451 -15.96 13.15 22.48
N ASN A 452 -15.57 12.66 21.29
CA ASN A 452 -15.72 11.28 20.84
C ASN A 452 -14.36 10.61 20.61
N LEU A 453 -14.17 9.39 21.14
CA LEU A 453 -12.95 8.61 21.02
C LEU A 453 -12.47 8.42 19.56
N LYS A 454 -13.38 8.13 18.63
CA LYS A 454 -13.03 7.87 17.23
C LYS A 454 -12.54 9.13 16.52
N ILE A 455 -13.11 10.29 16.86
CA ILE A 455 -12.67 11.60 16.34
C ILE A 455 -11.26 11.91 16.84
N LEU A 456 -11.00 11.72 18.13
CA LEU A 456 -9.67 11.96 18.69
C LEU A 456 -8.59 11.07 18.06
N LYS A 457 -8.88 9.78 17.87
CA LYS A 457 -7.96 8.87 17.15
C LYS A 457 -7.71 9.32 15.71
N ALA A 458 -8.76 9.70 14.97
CA ALA A 458 -8.60 10.13 13.59
C ALA A 458 -7.87 11.47 13.47
N ALA A 459 -8.11 12.41 14.40
CA ALA A 459 -7.42 13.69 14.47
C ALA A 459 -5.93 13.50 14.78
N GLN A 460 -5.59 12.64 15.74
CA GLN A 460 -4.21 12.27 16.05
C GLN A 460 -3.50 11.69 14.81
N ILE A 461 -4.10 10.68 14.16
CA ILE A 461 -3.53 10.08 12.94
C ILE A 461 -3.34 11.13 11.84
N ALA A 462 -4.32 12.01 11.62
CA ALA A 462 -4.22 13.06 10.61
C ALA A 462 -3.09 14.08 10.90
N TYR A 463 -2.81 14.34 12.18
CA TYR A 463 -1.70 15.18 12.61
C TYR A 463 -0.35 14.47 12.47
N ASP A 464 -0.23 13.25 13.00
CA ASP A 464 1.00 12.45 13.00
C ASP A 464 1.49 12.15 11.58
N GLU A 465 0.56 11.93 10.65
CA GLU A 465 0.87 11.68 9.23
C GLU A 465 1.09 12.96 8.40
N GLY A 466 0.99 14.16 9.03
CA GLY A 466 1.19 15.44 8.37
C GLY A 466 0.12 15.80 7.33
N ILE A 467 -1.08 15.24 7.46
CA ILE A 467 -2.19 15.47 6.52
C ILE A 467 -2.91 16.79 6.82
N ALA A 468 -3.14 17.08 8.10
CA ALA A 468 -3.92 18.23 8.53
C ALA A 468 -3.36 18.81 9.83
N PHE A 469 -3.78 20.03 10.15
CA PHE A 469 -3.67 20.61 11.49
C PHE A 469 -5.04 20.57 12.17
N PRO A 470 -5.33 19.55 13.00
CA PRO A 470 -6.64 19.42 13.64
C PRO A 470 -6.92 20.56 14.62
N ILE A 471 -8.18 21.01 14.68
CA ILE A 471 -8.71 21.85 15.74
C ILE A 471 -9.87 21.13 16.40
N LEU A 472 -9.77 20.87 17.70
CA LEU A 472 -10.73 20.07 18.45
C LEU A 472 -11.79 20.98 19.10
N LEU A 473 -13.06 20.82 18.74
CA LEU A 473 -14.15 21.52 19.42
C LEU A 473 -14.82 20.65 20.48
N GLY A 474 -14.96 21.18 21.69
CA GLY A 474 -15.70 20.55 22.77
C GLY A 474 -15.19 20.93 24.16
N ASP A 475 -15.76 20.30 25.19
CA ASP A 475 -15.36 20.49 26.58
C ASP A 475 -13.93 19.98 26.80
N GLU A 476 -13.03 20.86 27.21
CA GLU A 476 -11.60 20.56 27.34
C GLU A 476 -11.32 19.46 28.36
N LYS A 477 -12.01 19.45 29.50
CA LYS A 477 -11.80 18.45 30.55
C LYS A 477 -12.21 17.07 30.05
N LYS A 478 -13.36 16.98 29.36
CA LYS A 478 -13.86 15.73 28.79
C LYS A 478 -12.93 15.20 27.69
N ILE A 479 -12.46 16.07 26.79
CA ILE A 479 -11.54 15.70 25.71
C ILE A 479 -10.24 15.13 26.30
N LYS A 480 -9.60 15.86 27.23
CA LYS A 480 -8.35 15.41 27.87
C LYS A 480 -8.54 14.11 28.66
N SER A 481 -9.67 13.94 29.35
CA SER A 481 -9.97 12.70 30.06
C SER A 481 -10.09 11.50 29.12
N ILE A 482 -10.82 11.64 28.01
CA ILE A 482 -10.95 10.55 27.02
C ILE A 482 -9.60 10.21 26.40
N ALA A 483 -8.81 11.23 26.04
CA ALA A 483 -7.48 11.03 25.46
C ALA A 483 -6.53 10.29 26.42
N LEU A 484 -6.45 10.72 27.68
CA LEU A 484 -5.62 10.10 28.70
C LEU A 484 -6.00 8.63 28.96
N SER A 485 -7.31 8.34 29.14
CA SER A 485 -7.79 6.97 29.38
C SER A 485 -7.55 6.02 28.20
N ASN A 486 -7.33 6.55 26.99
CA ASN A 486 -7.13 5.77 25.78
C ASN A 486 -5.72 5.90 25.17
N LYS A 487 -4.79 6.56 25.88
CA LYS A 487 -3.40 6.78 25.44
C LYS A 487 -3.31 7.47 24.07
N ILE A 488 -4.16 8.48 23.84
CA ILE A 488 -4.14 9.32 22.63
C ILE A 488 -3.36 10.58 22.96
N ASP A 489 -2.33 10.88 22.17
CA ASP A 489 -1.57 12.11 22.28
C ASP A 489 -2.32 13.24 21.56
N ILE A 490 -2.67 14.27 22.30
CA ILE A 490 -3.37 15.47 21.81
C ILE A 490 -2.73 16.76 22.35
N ASP A 491 -1.54 16.68 22.95
CA ASP A 491 -0.94 17.81 23.67
C ASP A 491 -0.64 18.99 22.73
N GLU A 492 -0.37 18.69 21.47
CA GLU A 492 -0.11 19.66 20.40
C GLU A 492 -1.36 20.14 19.65
N LEU A 493 -2.55 19.59 19.96
CA LEU A 493 -3.79 19.90 19.26
C LEU A 493 -4.57 21.02 19.99
N PRO A 494 -4.94 22.13 19.33
CA PRO A 494 -5.74 23.17 19.94
C PRO A 494 -7.14 22.67 20.27
N ILE A 495 -7.54 22.84 21.53
CA ILE A 495 -8.88 22.56 22.03
C ILE A 495 -9.61 23.89 22.25
N ILE A 496 -10.78 24.05 21.64
CA ILE A 496 -11.64 25.22 21.82
C ILE A 496 -13.00 24.73 22.32
N ASP A 497 -13.44 25.26 23.46
CA ASP A 497 -14.80 25.09 23.93
C ASP A 497 -15.64 26.33 23.53
N PRO A 498 -16.56 26.22 22.54
CA PRO A 498 -17.42 27.33 22.15
C PRO A 498 -18.29 27.88 23.28
N ARG A 499 -18.44 27.15 24.40
CA ARG A 499 -19.26 27.56 25.56
C ARG A 499 -18.46 28.19 26.69
N SER A 500 -17.14 28.12 26.69
CA SER A 500 -16.32 28.70 27.76
C SER A 500 -16.41 30.22 27.79
N ASP A 501 -16.16 30.82 28.95
CA ASP A 501 -16.19 32.27 29.09
C ASP A 501 -15.06 32.94 28.28
N ASP A 502 -13.92 32.27 28.11
CA ASP A 502 -12.79 32.73 27.28
C ASP A 502 -13.17 32.95 25.80
N GLN A 503 -14.24 32.30 25.33
CA GLN A 503 -14.74 32.46 23.95
C GLN A 503 -15.84 33.51 23.81
N GLU A 504 -16.17 34.28 24.86
CA GLU A 504 -17.28 35.24 24.82
C GLU A 504 -17.09 36.34 23.77
N GLU A 505 -15.91 36.96 23.70
CA GLU A 505 -15.63 38.01 22.71
C GLU A 505 -15.72 37.44 21.28
N LYS A 506 -15.13 36.27 21.06
CA LYS A 506 -15.16 35.60 19.75
C LYS A 506 -16.58 35.19 19.35
N ARG A 507 -17.41 34.72 20.29
CA ARG A 507 -18.85 34.48 20.05
C ARG A 507 -19.60 35.74 19.66
N LYS A 508 -19.31 36.89 20.29
CA LYS A 508 -19.92 38.18 19.92
C LYS A 508 -19.51 38.59 18.51
N GLU A 509 -18.22 38.51 18.18
CA GLU A 509 -17.68 38.78 16.84
C GLU A 509 -18.36 37.91 15.77
N TYR A 510 -18.35 36.59 15.95
CA TYR A 510 -19.00 35.66 15.03
C TYR A 510 -20.51 35.89 14.94
N GLY A 511 -21.17 36.18 16.05
CA GLY A 511 -22.60 36.49 16.09
C GLY A 511 -22.94 37.74 15.28
N GLU A 512 -22.11 38.78 15.33
CA GLU A 512 -22.33 39.99 14.53
C GLU A 512 -22.10 39.77 13.04
N LEU A 513 -21.08 39.00 12.65
CA LEU A 513 -20.85 38.62 11.25
C LEU A 513 -21.99 37.76 10.71
N PHE A 514 -22.44 36.78 11.50
CA PHE A 514 -23.57 35.93 11.14
C PHE A 514 -24.87 36.73 11.03
N PHE A 515 -25.13 37.67 11.95
CA PHE A 515 -26.27 38.57 11.88
C PHE A 515 -26.24 39.41 10.60
N LYS A 516 -25.10 40.01 10.23
CA LYS A 516 -24.97 40.78 8.98
C LYS A 516 -25.35 39.94 7.74
N LYS A 517 -24.97 38.66 7.71
CA LYS A 517 -25.34 37.72 6.64
C LYS A 517 -26.83 37.33 6.64
N ARG A 518 -27.50 37.34 7.80
CA ARG A 518 -28.81 36.71 8.00
C ARG A 518 -29.92 37.65 8.50
N GLN A 519 -29.65 38.93 8.70
CA GLN A 519 -30.59 39.92 9.24
C GLN A 519 -31.89 40.07 8.43
N ARG A 520 -31.88 39.70 7.13
CA ARG A 520 -33.07 39.67 6.25
C ARG A 520 -33.65 38.26 6.05
N ARG A 521 -33.21 37.29 6.86
CA ARG A 521 -33.60 35.87 6.79
C ARG A 521 -34.11 35.35 8.14
N GLY A 522 -34.70 36.24 8.94
CA GLY A 522 -35.43 35.90 10.17
C GLY A 522 -34.58 35.67 11.42
N ILE A 523 -33.28 35.99 11.42
CA ILE A 523 -32.42 35.83 12.60
C ILE A 523 -32.13 37.20 13.22
N ASN A 524 -32.42 37.36 14.51
CA ASN A 524 -32.14 38.60 15.24
C ASN A 524 -30.73 38.62 15.89
N LYS A 525 -30.29 39.78 16.41
CA LYS A 525 -28.94 39.94 16.97
C LYS A 525 -28.69 39.03 18.19
N TYR A 526 -29.69 38.86 19.05
CA TYR A 526 -29.59 38.01 20.24
C TYR A 526 -29.46 36.52 19.87
N GLU A 527 -30.29 36.04 18.95
CA GLU A 527 -30.24 34.67 18.43
C GLU A 527 -28.92 34.38 17.74
N SER A 528 -28.40 35.32 16.96
CA SER A 528 -27.11 35.18 16.28
C SER A 528 -25.97 34.92 17.26
N ALA A 529 -25.91 35.66 18.38
CA ALA A 529 -24.92 35.44 19.43
C ALA A 529 -25.15 34.11 20.18
N LYS A 530 -26.42 33.76 20.46
CA LYS A 530 -26.78 32.49 21.11
C LYS A 530 -26.36 31.27 20.30
N MET A 531 -26.51 31.33 18.97
CA MET A 531 -26.17 30.23 18.06
C MET A 531 -24.67 29.92 18.03
N MET A 532 -23.81 30.88 18.35
CA MET A 532 -22.35 30.66 18.43
C MET A 532 -21.93 29.78 19.62
N LYS A 533 -22.85 29.42 20.52
CA LYS A 533 -22.60 28.37 21.53
C LYS A 533 -22.70 26.95 20.96
N ASP A 534 -23.25 26.79 19.75
CA ASP A 534 -23.29 25.50 19.06
C ASP A 534 -22.01 25.29 18.24
N ARG A 535 -21.37 24.14 18.47
CA ARG A 535 -20.13 23.71 17.82
C ARG A 535 -20.17 23.77 16.29
N ASN A 536 -21.32 23.51 15.66
CA ASN A 536 -21.40 23.47 14.20
C ASN A 536 -21.45 24.88 13.62
N TYR A 537 -22.22 25.79 14.24
CA TYR A 537 -22.21 27.19 13.83
C TYR A 537 -20.87 27.85 14.12
N TYR A 538 -20.29 27.59 15.29
CA TYR A 538 -18.97 28.10 15.66
C TYR A 538 -17.89 27.60 14.71
N GLY A 539 -17.81 26.29 14.45
CA GLY A 539 -16.86 25.70 13.51
C GLY A 539 -17.03 26.20 12.07
N CYS A 540 -18.28 26.34 11.59
CA CYS A 540 -18.53 26.95 10.27
C CYS A 540 -18.08 28.41 10.22
N MET A 541 -18.26 29.17 11.31
CA MET A 541 -17.77 30.55 11.39
C MET A 541 -16.25 30.62 11.38
N MET A 542 -15.54 29.68 12.02
CA MET A 542 -14.07 29.58 11.91
C MET A 542 -13.63 29.38 10.46
N VAL A 543 -14.32 28.53 9.70
CA VAL A 543 -14.04 28.34 8.27
C VAL A 543 -14.40 29.61 7.47
N GLU A 544 -15.51 30.27 7.81
CA GLU A 544 -15.95 31.50 7.16
C GLU A 544 -14.98 32.67 7.36
N THR A 545 -14.43 32.85 8.55
CA THR A 545 -13.46 33.92 8.86
C THR A 545 -12.02 33.56 8.48
N GLY A 546 -11.76 32.31 8.09
CA GLY A 546 -10.42 31.84 7.72
C GLY A 546 -9.55 31.47 8.92
N GLU A 547 -10.14 31.30 10.11
CA GLU A 547 -9.48 30.73 11.30
C GLU A 547 -9.27 29.22 11.17
N ALA A 548 -10.10 28.56 10.36
CA ALA A 548 -9.90 27.21 9.83
C ALA A 548 -10.07 27.19 8.31
N ASP A 549 -9.57 26.14 7.67
CA ASP A 549 -9.62 25.96 6.22
C ASP A 549 -10.70 24.93 5.81
N GLY A 550 -11.12 24.07 6.74
CA GLY A 550 -12.24 23.15 6.55
C GLY A 550 -12.80 22.60 7.86
N MET A 551 -13.93 21.89 7.78
CA MET A 551 -14.60 21.33 8.96
C MET A 551 -15.25 19.97 8.68
N ILE A 552 -15.18 19.07 9.66
CA ILE A 552 -15.83 17.77 9.68
C ILE A 552 -16.75 17.67 10.91
N SER A 553 -17.97 17.19 10.73
CA SER A 553 -18.96 16.99 11.79
C SER A 553 -20.01 15.93 11.44
N GLY A 554 -20.89 15.55 12.36
CA GLY A 554 -22.06 14.70 12.10
C GLY A 554 -21.96 13.26 12.60
N LEU A 555 -20.89 12.91 13.31
CA LEU A 555 -20.70 11.57 13.88
C LEU A 555 -21.76 11.23 14.94
N THR A 556 -22.33 12.22 15.62
CA THR A 556 -23.32 12.01 16.70
C THR A 556 -24.65 12.74 16.47
N ARG A 557 -24.85 13.37 15.31
CA ARG A 557 -26.01 14.21 15.02
C ARG A 557 -26.71 13.82 13.72
N ASN A 558 -28.00 14.14 13.65
CA ASN A 558 -28.79 13.94 12.44
C ASN A 558 -28.38 14.93 11.34
N TYR A 559 -28.40 14.46 10.09
CA TYR A 559 -27.95 15.19 8.91
C TYR A 559 -28.46 16.64 8.77
N PRO A 560 -29.77 16.93 8.92
CA PRO A 560 -30.29 18.28 8.74
C PRO A 560 -29.68 19.30 9.71
N ASP A 561 -29.31 18.87 10.92
CA ASP A 561 -28.76 19.74 11.95
C ASP A 561 -27.27 20.05 11.76
N THR A 562 -26.57 19.25 10.95
CA THR A 562 -25.17 19.47 10.60
C THR A 562 -25.03 20.25 9.29
N ILE A 563 -25.91 20.01 8.29
CA ILE A 563 -25.91 20.71 7.00
C ILE A 563 -26.42 22.15 7.12
N ARG A 564 -27.47 22.38 7.94
CA ARG A 564 -28.09 23.71 8.08
C ARG A 564 -27.09 24.80 8.50
N PRO A 565 -26.21 24.60 9.52
CA PRO A 565 -25.15 25.55 9.86
C PRO A 565 -24.23 25.87 8.67
N ALA A 566 -23.76 24.86 7.93
CA ALA A 566 -22.89 25.04 6.77
C ALA A 566 -23.57 25.91 5.69
N LEU A 567 -24.84 25.62 5.36
CA LEU A 567 -25.60 26.40 4.39
C LEU A 567 -25.87 27.85 4.84
N GLN A 568 -26.13 28.07 6.13
CA GLN A 568 -26.44 29.41 6.63
C GLN A 568 -25.21 30.30 6.78
N VAL A 569 -24.05 29.71 7.09
CA VAL A 569 -22.80 30.42 7.35
C VAL A 569 -21.95 30.57 6.08
N ILE A 570 -21.64 29.44 5.42
CA ILE A 570 -20.77 29.36 4.24
C ILE A 570 -21.54 29.68 2.95
N GLY A 571 -22.73 29.07 2.79
CA GLY A 571 -23.53 29.18 1.58
C GLY A 571 -22.99 28.38 0.39
N THR A 572 -23.63 28.53 -0.77
CA THR A 572 -23.34 27.78 -1.99
C THR A 572 -22.43 28.54 -2.95
N GLU A 573 -21.66 27.82 -3.77
CA GLU A 573 -20.84 28.39 -4.85
C GLU A 573 -21.68 29.28 -5.80
N GLU A 574 -21.01 30.18 -6.51
CA GLU A 574 -21.68 30.99 -7.53
C GLU A 574 -22.32 30.08 -8.59
N ASN A 575 -23.57 30.35 -8.93
CA ASN A 575 -24.40 29.55 -9.84
C ASN A 575 -24.79 28.15 -9.33
N VAL A 576 -24.54 27.81 -8.05
CA VAL A 576 -25.06 26.59 -7.42
C VAL A 576 -26.30 26.91 -6.61
N LYS A 577 -27.46 26.38 -7.02
CA LYS A 577 -28.75 26.59 -6.33
C LYS A 577 -29.00 25.58 -5.22
N LYS A 578 -28.56 24.34 -5.41
CA LYS A 578 -28.68 23.24 -4.44
C LYS A 578 -27.35 22.51 -4.29
N ILE A 579 -27.02 22.12 -3.06
CA ILE A 579 -25.89 21.24 -2.77
C ILE A 579 -26.29 19.78 -3.01
N ALA A 580 -25.31 18.88 -3.10
CA ALA A 580 -25.55 17.44 -3.20
C ALA A 580 -24.59 16.66 -2.31
N GLY A 581 -24.98 15.44 -1.97
CA GLY A 581 -24.13 14.51 -1.23
C GLY A 581 -23.64 13.39 -2.12
N MET A 582 -22.32 13.22 -2.13
CA MET A 582 -21.66 12.15 -2.87
C MET A 582 -20.97 11.17 -1.91
N TYR A 583 -21.14 9.87 -2.15
CA TYR A 583 -20.29 8.84 -1.54
C TYR A 583 -19.23 8.38 -2.53
N LEU A 584 -18.02 8.15 -2.03
CA LEU A 584 -16.97 7.39 -2.69
C LEU A 584 -16.95 5.99 -2.06
N LEU A 585 -17.25 4.97 -2.85
CA LEU A 585 -17.08 3.57 -2.48
C LEU A 585 -15.77 3.03 -3.08
N LEU A 586 -14.95 2.42 -2.24
CA LEU A 586 -13.77 1.67 -2.69
C LEU A 586 -14.21 0.24 -2.99
N THR A 587 -14.19 -0.14 -4.27
CA THR A 587 -14.63 -1.46 -4.75
C THR A 587 -13.49 -2.16 -5.48
N LYS A 588 -13.56 -3.49 -5.63
CA LYS A 588 -12.58 -4.28 -6.42
C LYS A 588 -12.45 -3.87 -7.90
N LYS A 589 -13.40 -3.07 -8.41
CA LYS A 589 -13.39 -2.54 -9.78
C LYS A 589 -12.84 -1.11 -9.84
N GLY A 590 -12.34 -0.57 -8.73
CA GLY A 590 -11.95 0.82 -8.61
C GLY A 590 -12.92 1.67 -7.79
N PRO A 591 -12.62 2.97 -7.67
CA PRO A 591 -13.45 3.95 -6.97
C PRO A 591 -14.79 4.16 -7.71
N LEU A 592 -15.89 4.09 -6.96
CA LEU A 592 -17.23 4.36 -7.45
C LEU A 592 -17.83 5.57 -6.72
N PHE A 593 -18.14 6.62 -7.47
CA PHE A 593 -18.77 7.84 -6.98
C PHE A 593 -20.28 7.74 -7.15
N MET A 594 -21.04 8.05 -6.10
CA MET A 594 -22.50 7.91 -6.08
C MET A 594 -23.13 9.21 -5.62
N ALA A 595 -23.94 9.85 -6.47
CA ALA A 595 -24.64 11.10 -6.15
C ALA A 595 -26.05 11.11 -6.78
N ASP A 596 -27.05 11.81 -6.28
CA ASP A 596 -27.17 12.32 -4.93
C ASP A 596 -27.70 11.22 -4.00
N THR A 597 -27.06 11.09 -2.86
CA THR A 597 -27.30 9.99 -1.91
C THR A 597 -27.86 10.47 -0.58
N THR A 598 -27.87 11.78 -0.33
CA THR A 598 -28.17 12.30 1.02
C THR A 598 -28.91 13.64 1.11
N VAL A 599 -28.96 14.47 0.04
CA VAL A 599 -29.53 15.83 0.17
C VAL A 599 -30.89 16.00 -0.51
N ASN A 600 -30.99 15.68 -1.80
CA ASN A 600 -32.13 16.05 -2.63
C ASN A 600 -33.15 14.91 -2.73
N PHE A 601 -34.29 15.07 -2.05
CA PHE A 601 -35.36 14.07 -2.02
C PHE A 601 -35.87 13.72 -3.42
N ASN A 602 -36.36 14.72 -4.17
CA ASN A 602 -36.92 14.56 -5.51
C ASN A 602 -36.39 15.70 -6.41
N PRO A 603 -35.16 15.58 -6.94
CA PRO A 603 -34.58 16.63 -7.77
C PRO A 603 -35.26 16.73 -9.14
N THR A 604 -35.29 17.94 -9.72
CA THR A 604 -35.73 18.14 -11.11
C THR A 604 -34.63 17.74 -12.11
N ALA A 605 -34.94 17.72 -13.41
CA ALA A 605 -33.95 17.41 -14.45
C ALA A 605 -32.80 18.42 -14.48
N GLU A 606 -33.10 19.70 -14.27
CA GLU A 606 -32.12 20.78 -14.17
C GLU A 606 -31.23 20.60 -12.93
N GLU A 607 -31.83 20.21 -11.81
CA GLU A 607 -31.10 19.95 -10.57
C GLU A 607 -30.21 18.71 -10.71
N LEU A 608 -30.68 17.62 -11.30
CA LEU A 608 -29.87 16.44 -11.60
C LEU A 608 -28.71 16.76 -12.55
N ALA A 609 -28.92 17.64 -13.53
CA ALA A 609 -27.86 18.13 -14.39
C ALA A 609 -26.81 18.93 -13.59
N GLU A 610 -27.23 19.83 -12.69
CA GLU A 610 -26.32 20.55 -11.79
C GLU A 610 -25.54 19.60 -10.87
N ILE A 611 -26.22 18.61 -10.28
CA ILE A 611 -25.62 17.58 -9.42
C ILE A 611 -24.56 16.79 -10.20
N THR A 612 -24.88 16.39 -11.43
CA THR A 612 -23.97 15.62 -12.29
C THR A 612 -22.71 16.42 -12.61
N LEU A 613 -22.84 17.71 -12.93
CA LEU A 613 -21.70 18.59 -13.20
C LEU A 613 -20.83 18.82 -11.95
N MET A 614 -21.45 18.96 -10.78
CA MET A 614 -20.71 19.05 -9.51
C MET A 614 -19.96 17.75 -9.20
N ALA A 615 -20.61 16.60 -9.38
CA ALA A 615 -19.96 15.30 -9.20
C ALA A 615 -18.80 15.13 -10.17
N ALA A 616 -18.99 15.46 -11.45
CA ALA A 616 -17.94 15.41 -12.48
C ALA A 616 -16.73 16.30 -12.11
N LYS A 617 -16.98 17.52 -11.62
CA LYS A 617 -15.94 18.43 -11.12
C LYS A 617 -15.17 17.78 -9.96
N GLU A 618 -15.87 17.17 -9.02
CA GLU A 618 -15.23 16.53 -7.87
C GLU A 618 -14.41 15.28 -8.24
N VAL A 619 -14.91 14.44 -9.16
CA VAL A 619 -14.14 13.31 -9.67
C VAL A 619 -12.85 13.76 -10.38
N ARG A 620 -12.91 14.88 -11.14
CA ARG A 620 -11.71 15.50 -11.73
C ARG A 620 -10.77 16.03 -10.66
N ASN A 621 -11.27 16.57 -9.55
CA ASN A 621 -10.45 17.02 -8.41
C ASN A 621 -9.65 15.88 -7.77
N PHE A 622 -10.19 14.66 -7.84
CA PHE A 622 -9.50 13.42 -7.47
C PHE A 622 -8.54 12.89 -8.56
N ASN A 623 -8.28 13.68 -9.61
CA ASN A 623 -7.43 13.33 -10.75
C ASN A 623 -7.93 12.11 -11.53
N LEU A 624 -9.25 11.90 -11.56
CA LEU A 624 -9.91 10.85 -12.31
C LEU A 624 -10.76 11.46 -13.42
N THR A 625 -10.84 10.77 -14.56
CA THR A 625 -11.79 11.16 -15.61
C THR A 625 -13.19 10.65 -15.25
N PRO A 626 -14.22 11.51 -15.17
CA PRO A 626 -15.58 11.10 -14.85
C PRO A 626 -16.21 10.34 -16.02
N ARG A 627 -16.72 9.15 -15.75
CA ARG A 627 -17.46 8.28 -16.68
C ARG A 627 -18.80 7.97 -16.02
N ILE A 628 -19.83 8.69 -16.46
CA ILE A 628 -21.05 8.89 -15.67
C ILE A 628 -22.23 8.13 -16.27
N ALA A 629 -22.89 7.31 -15.45
CA ALA A 629 -24.17 6.71 -15.79
C ALA A 629 -25.31 7.41 -15.04
N LEU A 630 -26.30 7.91 -15.78
CA LEU A 630 -27.55 8.42 -15.25
C LEU A 630 -28.52 7.26 -15.04
N LEU A 631 -28.75 6.91 -13.78
CA LEU A 631 -29.48 5.70 -13.42
C LEU A 631 -31.00 5.90 -13.42
N SER A 632 -31.69 4.90 -13.95
CA SER A 632 -33.14 4.78 -13.95
C SER A 632 -33.53 3.30 -13.89
N TYR A 633 -34.80 3.01 -13.71
CA TYR A 633 -35.34 1.67 -13.94
C TYR A 633 -35.58 1.40 -15.44
N SER A 634 -35.58 2.44 -16.29
CA SER A 634 -35.67 2.36 -17.76
C SER A 634 -34.28 2.28 -18.39
N ASN A 635 -34.19 1.69 -19.58
CA ASN A 635 -33.06 1.81 -20.50
C ASN A 635 -33.47 2.59 -21.75
N PHE A 636 -32.89 3.77 -21.97
CA PHE A 636 -32.92 4.54 -23.21
C PHE A 636 -34.31 4.63 -23.91
N GLY A 637 -35.33 5.06 -23.17
CA GLY A 637 -36.69 5.24 -23.67
C GLY A 637 -37.58 4.01 -23.59
N SER A 638 -37.13 2.92 -22.96
CA SER A 638 -37.97 1.71 -22.76
C SER A 638 -39.24 1.95 -21.93
N SER A 639 -39.36 3.10 -21.25
CA SER A 639 -40.53 3.50 -20.49
C SER A 639 -40.76 5.01 -20.58
N ASP A 640 -42.03 5.43 -20.72
CA ASP A 640 -42.44 6.83 -20.83
C ASP A 640 -42.84 7.48 -19.49
N SER A 641 -42.49 6.86 -18.37
CA SER A 641 -42.84 7.42 -17.05
C SER A 641 -42.19 8.79 -16.80
N PRO A 642 -42.76 9.58 -15.87
CA PRO A 642 -42.12 10.81 -15.42
C PRO A 642 -40.69 10.59 -14.92
N GLU A 643 -40.42 9.51 -14.18
CA GLU A 643 -39.10 9.18 -13.62
C GLU A 643 -38.08 8.79 -14.70
N ALA A 644 -38.51 8.07 -15.75
CA ALA A 644 -37.63 7.75 -16.89
C ALA A 644 -37.28 9.01 -17.68
N ARG A 645 -38.28 9.85 -17.99
CA ARG A 645 -38.08 11.12 -18.70
C ARG A 645 -37.24 12.12 -17.91
N LEU A 646 -37.26 12.05 -16.58
CA LEU A 646 -36.45 12.92 -15.71
C LEU A 646 -34.96 12.80 -16.00
N MET A 647 -34.44 11.56 -16.04
CA MET A 647 -33.01 11.30 -16.25
C MET A 647 -32.60 11.54 -17.70
N SER A 648 -33.46 11.21 -18.66
CA SER A 648 -33.26 11.50 -20.08
C SER A 648 -33.13 13.01 -20.34
N LYS A 649 -34.04 13.82 -19.78
CA LYS A 649 -33.97 15.28 -19.84
C LYS A 649 -32.72 15.84 -19.16
N ALA A 650 -32.33 15.27 -18.01
CA ALA A 650 -31.10 15.66 -17.35
C ALA A 650 -29.88 15.45 -18.27
N ARG A 651 -29.82 14.31 -18.98
CA ARG A 651 -28.78 14.01 -19.99
C ARG A 651 -28.71 15.08 -21.07
N GLU A 652 -29.85 15.47 -21.64
CA GLU A 652 -29.92 16.53 -22.67
C GLU A 652 -29.36 17.85 -22.14
N ILE A 653 -29.78 18.27 -20.94
CA ILE A 653 -29.31 19.52 -20.31
C ILE A 653 -27.80 19.47 -20.05
N ILE A 654 -27.29 18.32 -19.58
CA ILE A 654 -25.85 18.15 -19.35
C ILE A 654 -25.08 18.30 -20.66
N LYS A 655 -25.52 17.64 -21.74
CA LYS A 655 -24.87 17.71 -23.05
C LYS A 655 -24.94 19.09 -23.70
N GLN A 656 -25.97 19.88 -23.41
CA GLN A 656 -26.02 21.29 -23.81
C GLN A 656 -24.98 22.14 -23.07
N LYS A 657 -24.71 21.84 -21.79
CA LYS A 657 -23.77 22.60 -20.95
C LYS A 657 -22.30 22.16 -21.12
N ASP A 658 -22.05 20.86 -21.24
CA ASP A 658 -20.72 20.26 -21.45
C ASP A 658 -20.85 19.08 -22.44
N PRO A 659 -20.76 19.34 -23.76
CA PRO A 659 -20.86 18.29 -24.78
C PRO A 659 -19.78 17.22 -24.66
N THR A 660 -18.63 17.56 -24.07
CA THR A 660 -17.45 16.69 -23.95
C THR A 660 -17.50 15.75 -22.77
N LEU A 661 -18.39 16.01 -21.80
CA LEU A 661 -18.53 15.17 -20.62
C LEU A 661 -19.03 13.79 -21.02
N MET A 662 -18.30 12.75 -20.62
CA MET A 662 -18.68 11.36 -20.84
C MET A 662 -19.79 10.97 -19.86
N VAL A 663 -21.03 11.15 -20.31
CA VAL A 663 -22.24 10.87 -19.55
C VAL A 663 -23.29 10.30 -20.47
N ASP A 664 -23.98 9.27 -19.98
CA ASP A 664 -25.08 8.66 -20.74
C ASP A 664 -26.18 8.12 -19.82
N GLY A 665 -27.32 7.82 -20.44
CA GLY A 665 -28.54 7.34 -19.81
C GLY A 665 -29.78 8.06 -20.35
N GLU A 666 -30.97 7.75 -19.85
CA GLU A 666 -31.23 6.98 -18.64
C GLU A 666 -31.04 5.47 -18.82
N MET A 667 -30.46 4.80 -17.82
CA MET A 667 -30.21 3.35 -17.89
C MET A 667 -30.26 2.66 -16.53
N GLN A 668 -30.49 1.36 -16.54
CA GLN A 668 -30.36 0.51 -15.37
C GLN A 668 -28.88 0.33 -14.99
N ALA A 669 -28.62 0.15 -13.69
CA ALA A 669 -27.27 -0.07 -13.18
C ALA A 669 -26.62 -1.34 -13.77
N SER A 670 -27.40 -2.39 -14.05
CA SER A 670 -26.92 -3.62 -14.69
C SER A 670 -26.37 -3.35 -16.10
N VAL A 671 -26.99 -2.45 -16.85
CA VAL A 671 -26.56 -2.06 -18.19
C VAL A 671 -25.29 -1.20 -18.12
N ALA A 672 -25.23 -0.24 -17.18
CA ALA A 672 -24.07 0.63 -16.99
C ALA A 672 -22.75 -0.13 -16.78
N PHE A 673 -22.79 -1.31 -16.16
CA PHE A 673 -21.61 -2.13 -15.89
C PHE A 673 -21.39 -3.29 -16.87
N ASN A 674 -22.28 -3.49 -17.84
CA ASN A 674 -22.20 -4.60 -18.79
C ASN A 674 -21.89 -4.09 -20.20
N GLN A 675 -20.61 -4.21 -20.57
CA GLN A 675 -20.09 -3.74 -21.87
C GLN A 675 -20.65 -4.51 -23.05
N ASP A 676 -20.99 -5.78 -22.88
CA ASP A 676 -21.54 -6.60 -23.96
C ASP A 676 -22.99 -6.17 -24.24
N ILE A 677 -23.79 -5.96 -23.19
CA ILE A 677 -25.16 -5.41 -23.34
C ILE A 677 -25.13 -4.03 -23.99
N LEU A 678 -24.21 -3.15 -23.58
CA LEU A 678 -24.08 -1.83 -24.20
C LEU A 678 -23.71 -1.94 -25.69
N ARG A 679 -22.73 -2.76 -26.06
CA ARG A 679 -22.32 -2.94 -27.46
C ARG A 679 -23.41 -3.54 -28.34
N GLU A 680 -24.09 -4.57 -27.85
CA GLU A 680 -25.08 -5.31 -28.64
C GLU A 680 -26.40 -4.54 -28.79
N ASN A 681 -26.90 -3.97 -27.69
CA ASN A 681 -28.24 -3.39 -27.66
C ASN A 681 -28.25 -1.86 -27.81
N TYR A 682 -27.17 -1.18 -27.44
CA TYR A 682 -27.09 0.29 -27.40
C TYR A 682 -25.77 0.82 -27.99
N PRO A 683 -25.43 0.49 -29.26
CA PRO A 683 -24.14 0.79 -29.88
C PRO A 683 -23.82 2.30 -30.01
N PHE A 684 -24.82 3.16 -29.79
CA PHE A 684 -24.66 4.61 -29.74
C PHE A 684 -24.13 5.13 -28.40
N SER A 685 -24.10 4.29 -27.36
CA SER A 685 -23.73 4.74 -26.02
C SER A 685 -22.26 5.13 -25.94
N GLU A 686 -22.01 6.31 -25.36
CA GLU A 686 -20.67 6.84 -25.16
C GLU A 686 -19.88 6.08 -24.07
N LEU A 687 -20.56 5.20 -23.32
CA LEU A 687 -19.96 4.40 -22.24
C LEU A 687 -19.38 3.06 -22.73
N ILE A 688 -19.46 2.77 -24.03
CA ILE A 688 -18.87 1.55 -24.61
C ILE A 688 -17.35 1.60 -24.52
N GLY A 689 -16.76 0.52 -24.01
CA GLY A 689 -15.33 0.42 -23.74
C GLY A 689 -14.86 1.22 -22.52
N GLN A 690 -15.78 1.81 -21.75
CA GLN A 690 -15.47 2.68 -20.63
C GLN A 690 -15.86 2.02 -19.30
N GLU A 691 -14.97 2.09 -18.30
CA GLU A 691 -15.28 1.64 -16.95
C GLU A 691 -16.02 2.76 -16.19
N VAL A 692 -17.35 2.67 -16.11
CA VAL A 692 -18.21 3.60 -15.37
C VAL A 692 -17.72 3.70 -13.92
N ASN A 693 -17.47 4.93 -13.48
CA ASN A 693 -16.98 5.22 -12.14
C ASN A 693 -17.89 6.20 -11.36
N THR A 694 -18.92 6.75 -12.00
CA THR A 694 -19.82 7.71 -11.37
C THR A 694 -21.27 7.34 -11.68
N LEU A 695 -22.10 7.23 -10.65
CA LEU A 695 -23.51 6.88 -10.75
C LEU A 695 -24.35 8.05 -10.24
N ILE A 696 -25.27 8.52 -11.10
CA ILE A 696 -26.24 9.56 -10.73
C ILE A 696 -27.61 8.94 -10.52
N PHE A 697 -28.14 9.06 -9.30
CA PHE A 697 -29.42 8.49 -8.89
C PHE A 697 -30.57 9.48 -9.15
N PRO A 698 -31.79 8.97 -9.46
CA PRO A 698 -32.93 9.82 -9.76
C PRO A 698 -33.52 10.50 -8.53
N ASN A 699 -33.28 9.97 -7.33
CA ASN A 699 -33.76 10.49 -6.06
C ASN A 699 -32.93 9.95 -4.88
N LEU A 700 -33.09 10.60 -3.71
CA LEU A 700 -32.36 10.26 -2.49
C LEU A 700 -32.57 8.80 -2.06
N ALA A 701 -33.80 8.28 -2.15
CA ALA A 701 -34.11 6.93 -1.70
C ALA A 701 -33.33 5.89 -2.48
N ALA A 702 -33.29 6.02 -3.81
CA ALA A 702 -32.54 5.11 -4.68
C ALA A 702 -31.04 5.14 -4.38
N GLY A 703 -30.45 6.34 -4.26
CA GLY A 703 -29.03 6.49 -3.94
C GLY A 703 -28.67 5.95 -2.55
N ASN A 704 -29.49 6.28 -1.55
CA ASN A 704 -29.26 5.90 -0.16
C ASN A 704 -29.33 4.38 0.06
N VAL A 705 -30.34 3.73 -0.52
CA VAL A 705 -30.47 2.27 -0.47
C VAL A 705 -29.30 1.60 -1.18
N ALA A 706 -28.93 2.08 -2.38
CA ALA A 706 -27.87 1.47 -3.18
C ALA A 706 -26.50 1.49 -2.47
N TYR A 707 -26.05 2.63 -1.95
CA TYR A 707 -24.72 2.70 -1.34
C TYR A 707 -24.65 1.90 -0.02
N ASN A 708 -25.72 1.91 0.78
CA ASN A 708 -25.74 1.12 2.02
C ASN A 708 -25.75 -0.39 1.72
N LEU A 709 -26.43 -0.85 0.67
CA LEU A 709 -26.35 -2.25 0.23
C LEU A 709 -24.94 -2.62 -0.22
N LEU A 710 -24.29 -1.76 -1.02
CA LEU A 710 -22.91 -2.01 -1.46
C LEU A 710 -21.91 -2.01 -0.30
N LYS A 711 -22.13 -1.17 0.71
CA LYS A 711 -21.29 -1.11 1.91
C LYS A 711 -21.50 -2.35 2.80
N GLU A 712 -22.74 -2.60 3.23
CA GLU A 712 -23.02 -3.62 4.25
C GLU A 712 -23.05 -5.05 3.67
N VAL A 713 -23.48 -5.23 2.41
CA VAL A 713 -23.54 -6.55 1.75
C VAL A 713 -22.37 -6.75 0.79
N GLY A 714 -21.99 -5.71 0.04
CA GLY A 714 -20.88 -5.77 -0.92
C GLY A 714 -19.49 -5.67 -0.27
N GLY A 715 -19.42 -5.31 1.01
CA GLY A 715 -18.16 -5.14 1.74
C GLY A 715 -17.32 -3.95 1.28
N ALA A 716 -17.92 -3.00 0.55
CA ALA A 716 -17.20 -1.82 0.07
C ALA A 716 -16.95 -0.82 1.21
N ASP A 717 -15.74 -0.28 1.28
CA ASP A 717 -15.43 0.82 2.20
C ASP A 717 -16.06 2.12 1.65
N ALA A 718 -16.91 2.77 2.46
CA ALA A 718 -17.59 4.00 2.09
C ALA A 718 -16.94 5.24 2.72
N ILE A 719 -16.73 6.27 1.91
CA ILE A 719 -16.27 7.60 2.33
C ILE A 719 -17.32 8.60 1.91
N GLY A 720 -17.93 9.28 2.87
CA GLY A 720 -18.99 10.22 2.58
C GLY A 720 -19.95 10.49 3.73
N PRO A 721 -20.91 11.40 3.49
CA PRO A 721 -21.11 12.11 2.24
C PRO A 721 -20.18 13.32 2.13
N ILE A 722 -19.54 13.40 0.96
CA ILE A 722 -18.82 14.57 0.49
C ILE A 722 -19.87 15.58 0.05
N LEU A 723 -19.92 16.75 0.68
CA LEU A 723 -20.87 17.79 0.34
C LEU A 723 -20.35 18.60 -0.84
N LEU A 724 -21.09 18.58 -1.94
CA LEU A 724 -20.78 19.28 -3.17
C LEU A 724 -21.47 20.65 -3.21
N GLY A 725 -20.81 21.66 -3.78
CA GLY A 725 -21.41 22.95 -4.07
C GLY A 725 -21.38 24.00 -2.95
N LEU A 726 -20.71 23.73 -1.83
CA LEU A 726 -20.43 24.73 -0.79
C LEU A 726 -19.22 25.61 -1.15
N LYS A 727 -19.28 26.92 -0.82
CA LYS A 727 -18.17 27.88 -1.09
C LYS A 727 -16.86 27.52 -0.40
N LYS A 728 -16.95 26.90 0.77
CA LYS A 728 -15.81 26.49 1.59
C LYS A 728 -16.01 25.05 2.08
N PRO A 729 -14.92 24.33 2.39
CA PRO A 729 -14.97 22.91 2.73
C PRO A 729 -15.64 22.65 4.07
N VAL A 730 -16.83 22.06 4.02
CA VAL A 730 -17.51 21.51 5.18
C VAL A 730 -18.11 20.18 4.77
N HIS A 731 -17.74 19.10 5.47
CA HIS A 731 -18.20 17.75 5.16
C HIS A 731 -18.80 17.08 6.38
N VAL A 732 -19.63 16.08 6.10
CA VAL A 732 -20.44 15.41 7.13
C VAL A 732 -20.05 13.94 7.20
N LEU A 733 -20.00 13.41 8.42
CA LEU A 733 -19.76 12.00 8.70
C LEU A 733 -21.09 11.27 8.86
N GLN A 734 -21.10 10.00 8.47
CA GLN A 734 -22.22 9.12 8.79
C GLN A 734 -22.14 8.65 10.26
N LEU A 735 -23.31 8.52 10.90
CA LEU A 735 -23.45 7.85 12.20
C LEU A 735 -22.76 6.48 12.16
N GLY A 736 -21.92 6.19 13.17
CA GLY A 736 -21.23 4.91 13.29
C GLY A 736 -19.93 4.78 12.49
N SER A 737 -19.49 5.83 11.75
CA SER A 737 -18.24 5.82 10.98
C SER A 737 -17.05 5.24 11.76
N SER A 738 -16.19 4.49 11.05
CA SER A 738 -14.94 3.95 11.60
C SER A 738 -13.87 5.04 11.72
N VAL A 739 -12.81 4.81 12.49
CA VAL A 739 -11.65 5.75 12.57
C VAL A 739 -11.06 5.98 11.18
N ARG A 740 -10.95 4.91 10.36
CA ARG A 740 -10.45 4.97 8.99
C ARG A 740 -11.34 5.84 8.09
N SER A 741 -12.67 5.71 8.19
CA SER A 741 -13.61 6.54 7.43
C SER A 741 -13.51 8.03 7.80
N ILE A 742 -13.32 8.34 9.09
CA ILE A 742 -13.14 9.71 9.57
C ILE A 742 -11.83 10.30 9.05
N TYR A 743 -10.74 9.54 9.13
CA TYR A 743 -9.44 9.94 8.59
C TYR A 743 -9.51 10.18 7.06
N ASN A 744 -10.17 9.30 6.32
CA ASN A 744 -10.38 9.46 4.87
C ASN A 744 -11.22 10.70 4.54
N MET A 745 -12.22 11.02 5.36
CA MET A 745 -12.98 12.27 5.19
C MET A 745 -12.11 13.50 5.48
N ALA A 746 -11.18 13.42 6.44
CA ALA A 746 -10.22 14.49 6.70
C ALA A 746 -9.30 14.73 5.51
N LEU A 747 -8.83 13.65 4.87
CA LEU A 747 -8.10 13.75 3.60
C LEU A 747 -8.90 14.49 2.53
N VAL A 748 -10.15 14.09 2.28
CA VAL A 748 -11.02 14.76 1.31
C VAL A 748 -11.22 16.24 1.66
N THR A 749 -11.45 16.55 2.94
CA THR A 749 -11.64 17.92 3.41
C THR A 749 -10.39 18.79 3.17
N VAL A 750 -9.19 18.25 3.38
CA VAL A 750 -7.93 18.95 3.10
C VAL A 750 -7.79 19.22 1.61
N ILE A 751 -8.10 18.26 0.74
CA ILE A 751 -8.03 18.46 -0.71
C ILE A 751 -9.03 19.52 -1.18
N ASP A 752 -10.27 19.48 -0.69
CA ASP A 752 -11.26 20.52 -1.01
C ASP A 752 -10.78 21.90 -0.50
N ALA A 753 -10.16 21.95 0.67
CA ALA A 753 -9.56 23.18 1.22
C ALA A 753 -8.40 23.71 0.39
N GLN A 754 -7.50 22.85 -0.10
CA GLN A 754 -6.40 23.26 -0.98
C GLN A 754 -6.91 23.90 -2.28
N LEU A 755 -8.05 23.43 -2.80
CA LEU A 755 -8.65 23.94 -4.02
C LEU A 755 -9.43 25.25 -3.80
N LYS A 756 -10.19 25.35 -2.71
CA LYS A 756 -11.10 26.48 -2.45
C LYS A 756 -10.48 27.62 -1.64
N CYS A 757 -9.51 27.33 -0.78
CA CYS A 757 -8.90 28.32 0.11
C CYS A 757 -7.61 28.86 -0.52
N GLY A 758 -7.73 29.92 -1.32
CA GLY A 758 -6.59 30.59 -1.96
C GLY A 758 -5.71 31.36 -0.96
N LYS A 759 -4.71 30.67 -0.40
CA LYS A 759 -3.44 31.14 0.18
C LYS A 759 -2.73 29.95 0.83
N ASN A 760 -1.42 29.81 0.62
CA ASN A 760 -0.54 29.02 1.48
C ASN A 760 -0.69 29.58 2.92
N PRO A 761 -0.69 28.77 4.00
CA PRO A 761 -0.89 29.26 5.37
C PRO A 761 0.28 30.12 5.93
N GLU A 762 0.81 31.07 5.16
CA GLU A 762 1.93 31.93 5.54
C GLU A 762 1.50 33.39 5.71
N ASP A 763 1.04 33.68 6.93
CA ASP A 763 1.43 34.87 7.73
C ASP A 763 0.74 34.86 9.10
N ALA A 764 -0.47 34.30 9.17
CA ALA A 764 -1.24 34.18 10.42
C ALA A 764 -0.75 33.01 11.30
N VAL A 765 -0.44 31.84 10.70
CA VAL A 765 0.08 30.66 11.43
C VAL A 765 1.50 30.89 11.93
N ARG A 766 2.37 31.52 11.14
CA ARG A 766 3.73 31.92 11.57
C ARG A 766 3.73 32.86 12.79
N LYS A 767 2.63 33.58 13.03
CA LYS A 767 2.45 34.52 14.15
C LYS A 767 1.70 33.91 15.35
N SER A 768 1.15 32.70 15.24
CA SER A 768 0.42 32.08 16.34
C SER A 768 1.37 31.61 17.46
N PRO A 769 0.96 31.72 18.74
CA PRO A 769 1.76 31.23 19.86
C PRO A 769 2.08 29.73 19.79
N TRP A 770 1.21 28.92 19.17
CA TRP A 770 1.41 27.48 19.00
C TRP A 770 2.58 27.18 18.04
N TRP A 771 2.73 27.93 16.95
CA TRP A 771 3.78 27.72 15.95
C TRP A 771 5.19 28.06 16.49
N LYS A 772 5.29 29.01 17.41
CA LYS A 772 6.56 29.40 18.04
C LYS A 772 7.08 28.38 19.06
N ARG A 773 6.21 27.52 19.60
CA ARG A 773 6.60 26.50 20.60
C ARG A 773 7.28 25.28 19.97
N ASN A 774 6.90 24.89 18.76
CA ASN A 774 7.32 23.63 18.13
C ASN A 774 8.50 23.77 17.16
N LYS A 775 9.27 24.85 17.30
CA LYS A 775 10.51 25.08 16.54
C LYS A 775 11.78 24.85 17.37
N LYS A 776 11.66 24.18 18.52
CA LYS A 776 12.79 23.75 19.35
C LYS A 776 12.95 22.24 19.30
#